data_AF-A0A5P9PRE1-F1
#
_entry.id   AF-A0A5P9PRE1-F1
#
_cell.length_a   1.000
_cell.length_b   1.000
_cell.length_c   1.000
_cell.angle_alpha   90.00
_cell.angle_beta   90.00
_cell.angle_gamma   90.00
#
_symmetry.space_group_name_H-M   'P 1'
#
loop_
_entity.id
_entity.type
_entity.pdbx_description
1 polymer ?
#
loop_
_entity_poly.entity_id
_entity_poly.type
_entity_poly.pdbx_seq_one_letter_code
_entity_poly.pdbx_strand_id
1 'polypeptide(L)'
;MYTPSDLADLLECEHRSVLKQALSAGLPGAPRPGSGADQLAVKHGRAHEEATLNRLRGEKHTVVEIDHVDHATAVSDTAVALWSGAPVVYQAVFDDGEFTGRADFLLRDDQGRYEVYDTKLARRARPAAVLQLTAYADALRSAGWPAGPNMHLLLGDGSTRTLRVDDFLPLLRRLRARLLARPAHLPEQLWADPRPGCASCGFADHCAQGREADRDLSLVAGMRSDQRRKLVEAGLGTIDALAKAEPGDRPRELSAASFTTLRAQAKIQVKQDETGEVSYEIIDEEPLAALPQASPGDVFFDMEGDPYALGGTGLEYLFGAVTTDGGQRFTPFWAHSRPEEKRAFERFVDFTMARLAEHPGAHVYHYAPYEVTALKQLAALHGTREEQVDELLRGGVLIDLYAVVRKALLVSQRSYSIKYLEPLYMPEARDGDVKTAVSSIEAYEEYLTLSQLGENEQAAEVLRGISDYNEYDCVSTLRLFEFLHQIREKAGIEPLPAPDESEVDALLRDSADDVAAQRRAERAARLAALVDPLLDGLPADPVDFTESERARALLAASVGYHRRETNPAWWEHFRQLAAPLTDLETDTSCAVPISIQAGEWVPPTGRARTAKRALTIACDPEHPHPFTTGDKVRLRYGQESRDARVVAASAEELTLEESSKVDETTADRPQAVLPGDPVRPAPKDEAVADLAQLVVDQLPKLPPHPGVDLLRRLPPRLRKGNKLPAPGEDLVATVIEAVDALDGSALAVQGPPGAGKTYLAGKLIAHLVRAGKTVAVTSNSHKAVENVLTAAMANAPELPCAKRPRKAPDPELPWEQPKDNNALARWRTEHDTGHLVGGTAWTFANAALRAEPFDVLIVDEAGQFALADALAVSMCARNLVLLGDPQQLPQVVQGTHPAGAEASALGHLIGEADVIDPELGYFLDQSRRMHPAVCDPVSRLSYAGRLHAHPTAADRGIDGVPAGLYVSEVDHRGNTTRSVEEAAEIVEIVRALHGRKWTDRGEVRPLDDGDILVVAPYNLQARVVGRALEKAGFPGVRVGTVDRFQGQEAPVVLTTMTSSSAVDLPRGLDFLLSRNRLNVALSRAQAVAVLVCSPRLVEADIRTVDQMRLVSGLVGLMAGAEPFDQA
;
A
#
# COMPACT_ATOMS: atom_id res chain seq x y z
N MET A 1 -18.75 -34.84 8.06
CA MET A 1 -18.73 -33.91 6.91
C MET A 1 -18.26 -32.57 7.39
N TYR A 2 -17.48 -31.89 6.56
CA TYR A 2 -17.04 -30.52 6.80
C TYR A 2 -18.04 -29.54 6.16
N THR A 3 -17.94 -28.28 6.56
CA THR A 3 -18.73 -27.17 6.05
C THR A 3 -17.81 -26.09 5.49
N PRO A 4 -18.30 -25.18 4.64
CA PRO A 4 -17.54 -23.99 4.24
C PRO A 4 -17.04 -23.15 5.43
N SER A 5 -17.75 -23.17 6.57
CA SER A 5 -17.32 -22.51 7.80
C SER A 5 -16.04 -23.13 8.40
N ASP A 6 -15.81 -24.43 8.24
CA ASP A 6 -14.56 -25.07 8.67
C ASP A 6 -13.35 -24.62 7.84
N LEU A 7 -13.58 -24.30 6.55
CA LEU A 7 -12.55 -23.71 5.68
C LEU A 7 -12.26 -22.26 6.07
N ALA A 8 -13.30 -21.49 6.43
CA ALA A 8 -13.14 -20.13 6.97
C ALA A 8 -12.40 -20.16 8.31
N ASP A 9 -12.68 -21.15 9.18
CA ASP A 9 -11.93 -21.35 10.42
C ASP A 9 -10.44 -21.58 10.16
N LEU A 10 -10.11 -22.45 9.20
CA LEU A 10 -8.74 -22.74 8.81
C LEU A 10 -8.04 -21.52 8.20
N LEU A 11 -8.75 -20.73 7.38
CA LEU A 11 -8.23 -19.53 6.76
C LEU A 11 -7.85 -18.47 7.80
N GLU A 12 -8.73 -18.19 8.75
CA GLU A 12 -8.54 -17.12 9.74
C GLU A 12 -7.62 -17.55 10.90
N CYS A 13 -7.70 -18.80 11.36
CA CYS A 13 -6.86 -19.30 12.45
C CYS A 13 -6.73 -20.82 12.42
N GLU A 14 -5.56 -21.30 11.98
CA GLU A 14 -5.25 -22.73 11.98
C GLU A 14 -5.41 -23.37 13.36
N HIS A 15 -4.97 -22.69 14.43
CA HIS A 15 -5.12 -23.17 15.81
C HIS A 15 -6.60 -23.39 16.18
N ARG A 16 -7.48 -22.45 15.85
CA ARG A 16 -8.93 -22.56 16.07
C ARG A 16 -9.51 -23.75 15.31
N SER A 17 -9.10 -23.93 14.06
CA SER A 17 -9.51 -25.06 13.23
C SER A 17 -9.06 -26.41 13.84
N VAL A 18 -7.84 -26.50 14.35
CA VAL A 18 -7.33 -27.70 15.04
C VAL A 18 -8.13 -27.99 16.32
N LEU A 19 -8.36 -26.98 17.17
CA LEU A 19 -9.14 -27.15 18.40
C LEU A 19 -10.59 -27.59 18.13
N LYS A 20 -11.24 -27.02 17.09
CA LYS A 20 -12.58 -27.44 16.65
C LYS A 20 -12.58 -28.88 16.15
N GLN A 21 -11.60 -29.28 15.34
CA GLN A 21 -11.46 -30.67 14.88
C GLN A 21 -11.25 -31.65 16.04
N ALA A 22 -10.40 -31.31 17.00
CA ALA A 22 -10.16 -32.12 18.20
C ALA A 22 -11.43 -32.28 19.04
N LEU A 23 -12.20 -31.20 19.22
CA LEU A 23 -13.47 -31.22 19.94
C LEU A 23 -14.53 -32.06 19.22
N SER A 24 -14.68 -31.88 17.90
CA SER A 24 -15.62 -32.66 17.07
C SER A 24 -15.28 -34.15 17.03
N ALA A 25 -13.99 -34.50 17.13
CA ALA A 25 -13.52 -35.88 17.25
C ALA A 25 -13.64 -36.45 18.67
N GLY A 26 -14.03 -35.65 19.67
CA GLY A 26 -14.19 -36.09 21.05
C GLY A 26 -12.87 -36.39 21.78
N LEU A 27 -11.76 -35.73 21.39
CA LEU A 27 -10.46 -35.98 22.01
C LEU A 27 -10.42 -35.47 23.48
N PRO A 28 -9.92 -36.28 24.44
CA PRO A 28 -9.80 -35.86 25.83
C PRO A 28 -8.89 -34.64 26.00
N GLY A 29 -9.35 -33.61 26.71
CA GLY A 29 -8.58 -32.38 26.95
C GLY A 29 -8.81 -31.28 25.91
N ALA A 30 -9.66 -31.51 24.90
CA ALA A 30 -10.03 -30.47 23.95
C ALA A 30 -10.82 -29.33 24.63
N PRO A 31 -10.36 -28.06 24.52
CA PRO A 31 -11.08 -26.92 25.07
C PRO A 31 -12.43 -26.74 24.37
N ARG A 32 -13.41 -26.19 25.07
CA ARG A 32 -14.71 -25.84 24.50
C ARG A 32 -14.76 -24.35 24.17
N PRO A 33 -15.34 -23.95 23.03
CA PRO A 33 -15.54 -22.54 22.75
C PRO A 33 -16.53 -21.92 23.75
N GLY A 34 -16.28 -20.67 24.16
CA GLY A 34 -17.19 -19.87 24.96
C GLY A 34 -18.43 -19.43 24.18
N SER A 35 -19.35 -18.71 24.84
CA SER A 35 -20.54 -18.12 24.23
C SER A 35 -20.20 -16.87 23.39
N GLY A 36 -19.50 -17.05 22.28
CA GLY A 36 -18.97 -15.96 21.44
C GLY A 36 -19.79 -15.64 20.18
N ALA A 37 -20.98 -16.21 20.02
CA ALA A 37 -21.85 -15.85 18.88
C ALA A 37 -22.85 -14.79 19.33
N ASP A 38 -22.73 -13.60 18.76
CA ASP A 38 -23.66 -12.51 18.97
C ASP A 38 -25.05 -12.90 18.41
N GLN A 39 -26.00 -13.14 19.31
CA GLN A 39 -27.36 -13.57 18.94
C GLN A 39 -28.09 -12.50 18.12
N LEU A 40 -27.67 -11.24 18.21
CA LEU A 40 -28.20 -10.12 17.44
C LEU A 40 -27.84 -10.25 15.96
N ALA A 41 -26.56 -10.50 15.64
CA ALA A 41 -26.08 -10.63 14.25
C ALA A 41 -26.81 -11.73 13.46
N VAL A 42 -27.12 -12.85 14.11
CA VAL A 42 -27.89 -13.96 13.51
C VAL A 42 -29.34 -13.56 13.23
N LYS A 43 -29.96 -12.79 14.13
CA LYS A 43 -31.35 -12.33 14.00
C LYS A 43 -31.50 -11.33 12.85
N HIS A 44 -30.62 -10.33 12.78
CA HIS A 44 -30.66 -9.34 11.70
C HIS A 44 -30.31 -9.97 10.34
N GLY A 45 -29.43 -10.98 10.30
CA GLY A 45 -29.03 -11.64 9.05
C GLY A 45 -30.20 -12.25 8.30
N ARG A 46 -31.08 -12.94 9.03
CA ARG A 46 -32.30 -13.55 8.49
C ARG A 46 -33.29 -12.52 7.93
N ALA A 47 -33.42 -11.36 8.57
CA ALA A 47 -34.33 -10.32 8.11
C ALA A 47 -33.88 -9.73 6.76
N HIS A 48 -32.56 -9.56 6.55
CA HIS A 48 -32.00 -9.07 5.29
C HIS A 48 -32.14 -10.09 4.15
N GLU A 49 -31.95 -11.37 4.45
CA GLU A 49 -32.19 -12.48 3.53
C GLU A 49 -33.66 -12.53 3.07
N GLU A 50 -34.61 -12.45 4.02
CA GLU A 50 -36.05 -12.38 3.74
C GLU A 50 -36.44 -11.16 2.89
N ALA A 51 -35.84 -9.99 3.15
CA ALA A 51 -36.07 -8.80 2.34
C ALA A 51 -35.63 -8.99 0.88
N THR A 52 -34.48 -9.64 0.68
CA THR A 52 -33.96 -9.97 -0.66
C THR A 52 -34.85 -10.97 -1.38
N LEU A 53 -35.30 -12.03 -0.68
CA LEU A 53 -36.25 -13.00 -1.22
C LEU A 53 -37.55 -12.33 -1.68
N ASN A 54 -38.09 -11.40 -0.88
CA ASN A 54 -39.29 -10.65 -1.22
C ASN A 54 -39.09 -9.74 -2.43
N ARG A 55 -37.92 -9.08 -2.56
CA ARG A 55 -37.55 -8.30 -3.76
C ARG A 55 -37.55 -9.17 -5.02
N LEU A 56 -36.87 -10.31 -4.99
CA LEU A 56 -36.78 -11.24 -6.13
C LEU A 56 -38.16 -11.80 -6.53
N ARG A 57 -39.04 -12.07 -5.56
CA ARG A 57 -40.45 -12.45 -5.81
C ARG A 57 -41.23 -11.32 -6.50
N GLY A 58 -40.97 -10.06 -6.14
CA GLY A 58 -41.60 -8.87 -6.72
C GLY A 58 -41.18 -8.57 -8.16
N GLU A 59 -39.94 -8.91 -8.53
CA GLU A 59 -39.37 -8.74 -9.88
C GLU A 59 -39.88 -9.76 -10.92
N LYS A 60 -40.91 -10.56 -10.58
CA LYS A 60 -41.56 -11.61 -11.40
C LYS A 60 -40.67 -12.82 -11.71
N HIS A 61 -39.63 -13.08 -10.94
CA HIS A 61 -38.91 -14.35 -11.02
C HIS A 61 -39.73 -15.48 -10.39
N THR A 62 -39.81 -16.64 -11.05
CA THR A 62 -40.28 -17.88 -10.40
C THR A 62 -39.19 -18.37 -9.46
N VAL A 63 -39.45 -18.32 -8.15
CA VAL A 63 -38.53 -18.75 -7.09
C VAL A 63 -38.89 -20.15 -6.63
N VAL A 64 -37.95 -21.09 -6.67
CA VAL A 64 -38.08 -22.42 -6.07
C VAL A 64 -37.38 -22.40 -4.71
N GLU A 65 -38.13 -22.64 -3.65
CA GLU A 65 -37.64 -22.67 -2.27
C GLU A 65 -37.38 -24.11 -1.84
N ILE A 66 -36.18 -24.37 -1.34
CA ILE A 66 -35.75 -25.71 -0.89
C ILE A 66 -35.96 -25.84 0.62
N ASP A 67 -36.75 -26.83 1.04
CA ASP A 67 -36.87 -27.19 2.44
C ASP A 67 -35.64 -28.01 2.87
N HIS A 68 -35.00 -27.59 3.96
CA HIS A 68 -33.76 -28.15 4.47
C HIS A 68 -33.93 -28.94 5.77
N VAL A 69 -35.16 -29.27 6.18
CA VAL A 69 -35.41 -30.12 7.36
C VAL A 69 -34.80 -31.51 7.18
N ASP A 70 -34.92 -32.11 6.00
CA ASP A 70 -34.26 -33.37 5.64
C ASP A 70 -33.17 -33.14 4.60
N HIS A 71 -31.92 -33.41 4.99
CA HIS A 71 -30.74 -33.11 4.18
C HIS A 71 -30.73 -33.83 2.83
N ALA A 72 -31.06 -35.13 2.81
CA ALA A 72 -31.05 -35.92 1.58
C ALA A 72 -32.13 -35.47 0.59
N THR A 73 -33.32 -35.14 1.10
CA THR A 73 -34.42 -34.58 0.30
C THR A 73 -34.04 -33.20 -0.26
N ALA A 74 -33.43 -32.33 0.54
CA ALA A 74 -33.02 -30.99 0.12
C ALA A 74 -32.01 -31.00 -1.04
N VAL A 75 -31.04 -31.93 -1.02
CA VAL A 75 -30.07 -32.14 -2.11
C VAL A 75 -30.79 -32.58 -3.39
N SER A 76 -31.73 -33.53 -3.28
CA SER A 76 -32.52 -34.01 -4.41
C SER A 76 -33.40 -32.89 -5.01
N ASP A 77 -34.08 -32.12 -4.16
CA ASP A 77 -34.96 -31.03 -4.59
C ASP A 77 -34.17 -29.89 -5.25
N THR A 78 -32.96 -29.60 -4.75
CA THR A 78 -32.03 -28.67 -5.39
C THR A 78 -31.70 -29.13 -6.82
N ALA A 79 -31.37 -30.40 -7.01
CA ALA A 79 -31.09 -30.95 -8.33
C ALA A 79 -32.31 -30.88 -9.26
N VAL A 80 -33.52 -31.17 -8.75
CA VAL A 80 -34.77 -31.04 -9.52
C VAL A 80 -35.01 -29.59 -9.96
N ALA A 81 -34.78 -28.62 -9.07
CA ALA A 81 -34.92 -27.20 -9.37
C ALA A 81 -33.98 -26.76 -10.51
N LEU A 82 -32.71 -27.16 -10.45
CA LEU A 82 -31.71 -26.87 -11.48
C LEU A 82 -32.05 -27.57 -12.81
N TRP A 83 -32.48 -28.84 -12.80
CA TRP A 83 -32.94 -29.56 -13.99
C TRP A 83 -34.13 -28.89 -14.67
N SER A 84 -35.05 -28.33 -13.89
CA SER A 84 -36.24 -27.65 -14.41
C SER A 84 -35.93 -26.28 -15.04
N GLY A 85 -34.69 -25.80 -14.92
CA GLY A 85 -34.29 -24.49 -15.41
C GLY A 85 -34.89 -23.33 -14.60
N ALA A 86 -35.14 -23.55 -13.30
CA ALA A 86 -35.69 -22.55 -12.40
C ALA A 86 -34.88 -21.24 -12.49
N PRO A 87 -35.52 -20.07 -12.72
CA PRO A 87 -34.82 -18.80 -12.80
C PRO A 87 -34.08 -18.43 -11.51
N VAL A 88 -34.69 -18.75 -10.36
CA VAL A 88 -34.14 -18.51 -9.02
C VAL A 88 -34.38 -19.74 -8.15
N VAL A 89 -33.32 -20.21 -7.49
CA VAL A 89 -33.40 -21.26 -6.44
C VAL A 89 -32.96 -20.64 -5.12
N TYR A 90 -33.82 -20.70 -4.11
CA TYR A 90 -33.58 -20.19 -2.76
C TYR A 90 -33.24 -21.36 -1.81
N GLN A 91 -32.20 -21.19 -0.99
CA GLN A 91 -31.71 -22.18 -0.02
C GLN A 91 -31.17 -23.47 -0.65
N ALA A 92 -30.51 -23.37 -1.80
CA ALA A 92 -29.94 -24.51 -2.52
C ALA A 92 -28.90 -25.25 -1.67
N VAL A 93 -29.02 -26.57 -1.58
CA VAL A 93 -28.14 -27.43 -0.77
C VAL A 93 -27.16 -28.19 -1.66
N PHE A 94 -25.87 -28.14 -1.29
CA PHE A 94 -24.79 -28.85 -1.96
C PHE A 94 -24.18 -29.89 -1.03
N ASP A 95 -23.94 -31.10 -1.55
CA ASP A 95 -23.28 -32.20 -0.86
C ASP A 95 -22.41 -32.96 -1.88
N ASP A 96 -21.11 -33.11 -1.59
CA ASP A 96 -20.18 -33.90 -2.39
C ASP A 96 -19.57 -35.10 -1.63
N GLY A 97 -20.17 -35.48 -0.51
CA GLY A 97 -19.76 -36.58 0.38
C GLY A 97 -18.70 -36.19 1.41
N GLU A 98 -17.90 -35.15 1.14
CA GLU A 98 -16.89 -34.64 2.07
C GLU A 98 -17.35 -33.33 2.72
N PHE A 99 -17.94 -32.45 1.90
CA PHE A 99 -18.43 -31.13 2.28
C PHE A 99 -19.93 -31.02 2.05
N THR A 100 -20.60 -30.30 2.95
CA THR A 100 -22.00 -29.91 2.82
C THR A 100 -22.18 -28.42 3.08
N GLY A 101 -23.08 -27.77 2.36
CA GLY A 101 -23.41 -26.38 2.61
C GLY A 101 -24.64 -25.89 1.87
N ARG A 102 -25.01 -24.63 2.13
CA ARG A 102 -26.26 -24.04 1.68
C ARG A 102 -26.02 -22.63 1.15
N ALA A 103 -26.34 -22.42 -0.12
CA ALA A 103 -26.32 -21.10 -0.73
C ALA A 103 -27.68 -20.43 -0.52
N ASP A 104 -27.66 -19.12 -0.23
CA ASP A 104 -28.89 -18.34 -0.09
C ASP A 104 -29.66 -18.35 -1.42
N PHE A 105 -29.01 -17.99 -2.54
CA PHE A 105 -29.66 -17.91 -3.85
C PHE A 105 -28.77 -18.43 -4.99
N LEU A 106 -29.39 -19.06 -5.99
CA LEU A 106 -28.81 -19.33 -7.31
C LEU A 106 -29.68 -18.63 -8.36
N LEU A 107 -29.07 -17.78 -9.20
CA LEU A 107 -29.77 -17.08 -10.27
C LEU A 107 -29.27 -17.57 -11.62
N ARG A 108 -30.19 -17.74 -12.57
CA ARG A 108 -29.91 -18.16 -13.94
C ARG A 108 -29.72 -16.96 -14.87
N ASP A 109 -28.59 -16.88 -15.56
CA ASP A 109 -28.28 -15.83 -16.54
C ASP A 109 -28.94 -16.08 -17.91
N ASP A 110 -28.84 -15.09 -18.80
CA ASP A 110 -29.39 -15.15 -20.17
C ASP A 110 -28.75 -16.25 -21.04
N GLN A 111 -27.54 -16.70 -20.68
CA GLN A 111 -26.84 -17.81 -21.33
C GLN A 111 -27.22 -19.17 -20.74
N GLY A 112 -28.13 -19.19 -19.76
CA GLY A 112 -28.66 -20.36 -19.10
C GLY A 112 -27.75 -20.96 -18.03
N ARG A 113 -26.75 -20.22 -17.56
CA ARG A 113 -25.81 -20.61 -16.52
C ARG A 113 -26.29 -20.11 -15.16
N TYR A 114 -25.92 -20.80 -14.09
CA TYR A 114 -26.22 -20.42 -12.71
C TYR A 114 -25.03 -19.73 -12.06
N GLU A 115 -25.31 -18.62 -11.38
CA GLU A 115 -24.35 -17.87 -10.55
C GLU A 115 -24.86 -17.80 -9.10
N VAL A 116 -23.93 -17.81 -8.14
CA VAL A 116 -24.24 -17.90 -6.71
C VAL A 116 -24.36 -16.50 -6.11
N TYR A 117 -25.42 -16.30 -5.32
CA TYR A 117 -25.73 -15.05 -4.63
C TYR A 117 -25.88 -15.33 -3.13
N ASP A 118 -25.24 -14.52 -2.29
CA ASP A 118 -25.26 -14.65 -0.84
C ASP A 118 -25.53 -13.29 -0.20
N THR A 119 -26.41 -13.26 0.81
CA THR A 119 -26.83 -12.04 1.47
C THR A 119 -26.04 -11.83 2.75
N LYS A 120 -25.56 -10.60 2.96
CA LYS A 120 -24.78 -10.23 4.14
C LYS A 120 -25.19 -8.86 4.63
N LEU A 121 -25.54 -8.77 5.91
CA LEU A 121 -25.76 -7.50 6.61
C LEU A 121 -24.55 -6.58 6.52
N ALA A 122 -23.36 -7.17 6.56
CA ALA A 122 -22.14 -6.42 6.41
C ALA A 122 -22.19 -5.66 5.08
N ARG A 123 -21.90 -4.36 5.14
CA ARG A 123 -21.75 -3.50 3.95
C ARG A 123 -20.47 -3.79 3.17
N ARG A 124 -19.73 -4.85 3.55
CA ARG A 124 -18.48 -5.28 2.93
C ARG A 124 -18.38 -6.79 2.79
N ALA A 125 -17.73 -7.21 1.72
CA ALA A 125 -17.36 -8.60 1.50
C ALA A 125 -16.24 -9.02 2.48
N ARG A 126 -16.50 -10.04 3.31
CA ARG A 126 -15.47 -10.65 4.19
C ARG A 126 -14.84 -11.87 3.49
N PRO A 127 -13.54 -12.15 3.69
CA PRO A 127 -12.87 -13.31 3.09
C PRO A 127 -13.61 -14.64 3.31
N ALA A 128 -14.12 -14.86 4.53
CA ALA A 128 -14.93 -16.04 4.86
C ALA A 128 -16.17 -16.20 3.95
N ALA A 129 -16.89 -15.11 3.66
CA ALA A 129 -18.07 -15.13 2.79
C ALA A 129 -17.68 -15.40 1.33
N VAL A 130 -16.59 -14.81 0.85
CA VAL A 130 -16.05 -15.07 -0.50
C VAL A 130 -15.61 -16.53 -0.64
N LEU A 131 -14.94 -17.08 0.37
CA LEU A 131 -14.53 -18.49 0.37
C LEU A 131 -15.75 -19.43 0.33
N GLN A 132 -16.80 -19.11 1.08
CA GLN A 132 -18.06 -19.86 1.07
C GLN A 132 -18.75 -19.82 -0.30
N LEU A 133 -18.89 -18.63 -0.90
CA LEU A 133 -19.44 -18.50 -2.27
C LEU A 133 -18.60 -19.26 -3.30
N THR A 134 -17.27 -19.20 -3.18
CA THR A 134 -16.35 -19.93 -4.06
C THR A 134 -16.57 -21.44 -3.92
N ALA A 135 -16.81 -21.95 -2.70
CA ALA A 135 -17.11 -23.35 -2.46
C ALA A 135 -18.42 -23.79 -3.12
N TYR A 136 -19.46 -22.96 -3.07
CA TYR A 136 -20.74 -23.24 -3.74
C TYR A 136 -20.61 -23.20 -5.27
N ALA A 137 -19.88 -22.23 -5.81
CA ALA A 137 -19.62 -22.15 -7.24
C ALA A 137 -18.78 -23.34 -7.74
N ASP A 138 -17.78 -23.79 -6.97
CA ASP A 138 -16.98 -24.98 -7.28
C ASP A 138 -17.82 -26.27 -7.18
N ALA A 139 -18.72 -26.38 -6.20
CA ALA A 139 -19.64 -27.51 -6.08
C ALA A 139 -20.60 -27.59 -7.28
N LEU A 140 -21.16 -26.45 -7.70
CA LEU A 140 -22.01 -26.35 -8.89
C LEU A 140 -21.27 -26.82 -10.16
N ARG A 141 -20.02 -26.34 -10.35
CA ARG A 141 -19.16 -26.75 -11.47
C ARG A 141 -18.80 -28.23 -11.42
N SER A 142 -18.41 -28.73 -10.24
CA SER A 142 -17.96 -30.12 -10.05
C SER A 142 -19.09 -31.13 -10.23
N ALA A 143 -20.33 -30.75 -9.90
CA ALA A 143 -21.53 -31.54 -10.17
C ALA A 143 -21.97 -31.51 -11.65
N GLY A 144 -21.28 -30.77 -12.52
CA GLY A 144 -21.53 -30.74 -13.97
C GLY A 144 -22.64 -29.78 -14.40
N TRP A 145 -23.09 -28.88 -13.52
CA TRP A 145 -24.10 -27.87 -13.87
C TRP A 145 -23.49 -26.71 -14.67
N PRO A 146 -24.25 -26.07 -15.58
CA PRO A 146 -23.78 -24.89 -16.31
C PRO A 146 -23.62 -23.73 -15.32
N ALA A 147 -22.39 -23.46 -14.90
CA ALA A 147 -22.06 -22.41 -13.93
C ALA A 147 -21.47 -21.18 -14.64
N GLY A 148 -21.83 -19.99 -14.17
CA GLY A 148 -21.24 -18.74 -14.66
C GLY A 148 -19.81 -18.51 -14.16
N PRO A 149 -19.10 -17.53 -14.74
CA PRO A 149 -17.77 -17.14 -14.28
C PRO A 149 -17.77 -16.38 -12.95
N ASN A 150 -18.92 -15.83 -12.52
CA ASN A 150 -19.00 -14.92 -11.39
C ASN A 150 -19.79 -15.48 -10.19
N MET A 151 -19.61 -14.79 -9.06
CA MET A 151 -20.36 -14.94 -7.82
C MET A 151 -20.64 -13.55 -7.23
N HIS A 152 -21.70 -13.42 -6.42
CA HIS A 152 -22.24 -12.13 -6.02
C HIS A 152 -22.54 -12.07 -4.52
N LEU A 153 -22.05 -11.02 -3.87
CA LEU A 153 -22.44 -10.67 -2.50
C LEU A 153 -23.41 -9.50 -2.54
N LEU A 154 -24.59 -9.71 -1.96
CA LEU A 154 -25.60 -8.68 -1.73
C LEU A 154 -25.34 -8.09 -0.34
N LEU A 155 -24.91 -6.83 -0.31
CA LEU A 155 -24.40 -6.18 0.90
C LEU A 155 -25.50 -5.34 1.58
N GLY A 156 -25.35 -5.07 2.87
CA GLY A 156 -26.32 -4.32 3.67
C GLY A 156 -26.56 -2.86 3.24
N ASP A 157 -25.74 -2.31 2.35
CA ASP A 157 -25.94 -0.99 1.74
C ASP A 157 -26.78 -1.04 0.45
N GLY A 158 -27.24 -2.24 0.06
CA GLY A 158 -27.99 -2.48 -1.17
C GLY A 158 -27.12 -2.65 -2.42
N SER A 159 -25.80 -2.51 -2.31
CA SER A 159 -24.87 -2.74 -3.42
C SER A 159 -24.66 -4.24 -3.67
N THR A 160 -24.26 -4.57 -4.90
CA THR A 160 -23.88 -5.94 -5.28
C THR A 160 -22.40 -5.96 -5.62
N ARG A 161 -21.60 -6.71 -4.85
CA ARG A 161 -20.20 -6.96 -5.17
C ARG A 161 -20.08 -8.23 -6.00
N THR A 162 -19.67 -8.06 -7.26
CA THR A 162 -19.44 -9.17 -8.20
C THR A 162 -17.97 -9.56 -8.20
N LEU A 163 -17.68 -10.85 -8.08
CA LEU A 163 -16.34 -11.41 -8.03
C LEU A 163 -16.21 -12.57 -9.00
N ARG A 164 -15.06 -12.71 -9.65
CA ARG A 164 -14.77 -13.86 -10.53
C ARG A 164 -14.39 -15.06 -9.68
N VAL A 165 -15.02 -16.21 -9.92
CA VAL A 165 -14.80 -17.44 -9.15
C VAL A 165 -13.35 -17.94 -9.29
N ASP A 166 -12.79 -17.87 -10.51
CA ASP A 166 -11.45 -18.39 -10.82
C ASP A 166 -10.34 -17.72 -10.02
N ASP A 167 -10.57 -16.48 -9.56
CA ASP A 167 -9.60 -15.71 -8.78
C ASP A 167 -9.34 -16.30 -7.39
N PHE A 168 -10.30 -17.06 -6.84
CA PHE A 168 -10.27 -17.60 -5.46
C PHE A 168 -10.19 -19.12 -5.41
N LEU A 169 -10.40 -19.78 -6.56
CA LEU A 169 -10.48 -21.23 -6.67
C LEU A 169 -9.19 -21.98 -6.27
N PRO A 170 -7.98 -21.51 -6.63
CA PRO A 170 -6.74 -22.14 -6.16
C PRO A 170 -6.64 -22.21 -4.63
N LEU A 171 -6.97 -21.12 -3.93
CA LEU A 171 -6.95 -21.08 -2.47
C LEU A 171 -7.97 -22.04 -1.86
N LEU A 172 -9.20 -22.05 -2.36
CA LEU A 172 -10.24 -22.98 -1.90
C LEU A 172 -9.75 -24.43 -1.97
N ARG A 173 -9.21 -24.85 -3.11
CA ARG A 173 -8.74 -26.22 -3.32
C ARG A 173 -7.60 -26.59 -2.38
N ARG A 174 -6.64 -25.68 -2.15
CA ARG A 174 -5.56 -25.90 -1.18
C ARG A 174 -6.09 -26.04 0.24
N LEU A 175 -7.03 -25.20 0.66
CA LEU A 175 -7.64 -25.28 2.00
C LEU A 175 -8.44 -26.57 2.19
N ARG A 176 -9.22 -27.00 1.19
CA ARG A 176 -9.93 -28.29 1.22
C ARG A 176 -8.95 -29.45 1.37
N ALA A 177 -7.91 -29.50 0.55
CA ALA A 177 -6.89 -30.54 0.62
C ALA A 177 -6.19 -30.58 2.00
N ARG A 178 -5.80 -29.42 2.54
CA ARG A 178 -5.19 -29.31 3.88
C ARG A 178 -6.14 -29.79 4.99
N LEU A 179 -7.41 -29.39 4.93
CA LEU A 179 -8.38 -29.75 5.96
C LEU A 179 -8.64 -31.25 5.99
N LEU A 180 -8.75 -31.88 4.82
CA LEU A 180 -8.99 -33.33 4.66
C LEU A 180 -7.77 -34.17 5.00
N ALA A 181 -6.56 -33.70 4.65
CA ALA A 181 -5.32 -34.42 4.91
C ALA A 181 -4.92 -34.40 6.40
N ARG A 182 -5.46 -33.47 7.21
CA ARG A 182 -5.06 -33.28 8.61
C ARG A 182 -5.86 -34.19 9.56
N PRO A 183 -5.21 -35.16 10.24
CA PRO A 183 -5.90 -35.94 11.26
C PRO A 183 -6.21 -35.08 12.50
N ALA A 184 -7.33 -35.40 13.17
CA ALA A 184 -7.68 -34.76 14.43
C ALA A 184 -6.63 -35.09 15.51
N HIS A 185 -6.04 -34.05 16.11
CA HIS A 185 -5.08 -34.16 17.20
C HIS A 185 -5.20 -32.94 18.11
N LEU A 186 -4.66 -33.06 19.34
CA LEU A 186 -4.47 -31.92 20.24
C LEU A 186 -3.04 -31.39 20.07
N PRO A 187 -2.84 -30.08 19.88
CA PRO A 187 -1.51 -29.49 19.82
C PRO A 187 -0.84 -29.55 21.20
N GLU A 188 0.49 -29.62 21.24
CA GLU A 188 1.25 -29.59 22.51
C GLU A 188 0.98 -28.31 23.30
N GLN A 189 0.84 -27.20 22.57
CA GLN A 189 0.48 -25.89 23.10
C GLN A 189 -0.98 -25.59 22.74
N LEU A 190 -1.83 -25.39 23.76
CA LEU A 190 -3.27 -25.16 23.57
C LEU A 190 -3.65 -23.69 23.33
N TRP A 191 -2.66 -22.79 23.29
CA TRP A 191 -2.84 -21.38 22.97
C TRP A 191 -1.98 -20.98 21.77
N ALA A 192 -2.37 -19.90 21.10
CA ALA A 192 -1.60 -19.28 20.02
C ALA A 192 -1.43 -17.78 20.28
N ASP A 193 -0.54 -17.12 19.54
CA ASP A 193 -0.36 -15.67 19.63
C ASP A 193 -1.67 -14.93 19.26
N PRO A 194 -1.92 -13.73 19.84
CA PRO A 194 -3.08 -12.91 19.51
C PRO A 194 -3.16 -12.60 18.00
N ARG A 195 -4.37 -12.65 17.45
CA ARG A 195 -4.67 -12.28 16.05
C ARG A 195 -5.89 -11.35 16.02
N PRO A 196 -6.07 -10.53 14.98
CA PRO A 196 -7.25 -9.65 14.88
C PRO A 196 -8.58 -10.42 14.95
N GLY A 197 -8.65 -11.61 14.34
CA GLY A 197 -9.82 -12.49 14.41
C GLY A 197 -10.12 -13.07 15.80
N CYS A 198 -9.31 -12.75 16.82
CA CYS A 198 -9.58 -13.17 18.20
C CYS A 198 -10.80 -12.47 18.80
N ALA A 199 -11.19 -11.28 18.34
CA ALA A 199 -12.33 -10.54 18.90
C ALA A 199 -13.66 -11.35 18.85
N SER A 200 -13.87 -12.10 17.78
CA SER A 200 -15.05 -12.97 17.58
C SER A 200 -14.73 -14.46 17.78
N CYS A 201 -13.55 -14.79 18.29
CA CYS A 201 -13.11 -16.16 18.45
C CYS A 201 -13.61 -16.76 19.77
N GLY A 202 -14.37 -17.86 19.70
CA GLY A 202 -14.80 -18.59 20.90
C GLY A 202 -13.69 -19.18 21.77
N PHE A 203 -12.42 -19.16 21.32
CA PHE A 203 -11.25 -19.64 22.09
C PHE A 203 -10.33 -18.51 22.58
N ALA A 204 -10.67 -17.23 22.36
CA ALA A 204 -9.79 -16.11 22.67
C ALA A 204 -9.35 -16.07 24.14
N ASP A 205 -10.29 -16.22 25.07
CA ASP A 205 -10.03 -16.24 26.51
C ASP A 205 -9.11 -17.41 26.91
N HIS A 206 -9.34 -18.59 26.30
CA HIS A 206 -8.50 -19.76 26.53
C HIS A 206 -7.05 -19.51 26.11
N CYS A 207 -6.84 -18.91 24.93
CA CYS A 207 -5.51 -18.56 24.47
C CYS A 207 -4.83 -17.50 25.36
N ALA A 208 -5.59 -16.50 25.84
CA ALA A 208 -5.06 -15.48 26.74
C ALA A 208 -4.59 -16.07 28.07
N GLN A 209 -5.42 -16.91 28.70
CA GLN A 209 -5.07 -17.61 29.94
C GLN A 209 -3.85 -18.53 29.77
N GLY A 210 -3.72 -19.19 28.61
CA GLY A 210 -2.57 -20.03 28.30
C GLY A 210 -1.24 -19.25 28.29
N ARG A 211 -1.21 -18.07 27.65
CA ARG A 211 -0.01 -17.20 27.62
C ARG A 211 0.40 -16.72 29.00
N GLU A 212 -0.57 -16.38 29.83
CA GLU A 212 -0.34 -15.96 31.21
C GLU A 212 0.25 -17.09 32.05
N ALA A 213 -0.33 -18.31 31.93
CA ALA A 213 0.14 -19.49 32.63
C ALA A 213 1.60 -19.84 32.27
N ASP A 214 1.96 -19.70 30.99
CA ASP A 214 3.31 -20.00 30.50
C ASP A 214 4.31 -18.86 30.70
N ARG A 215 3.89 -17.73 31.31
CA ARG A 215 4.74 -16.55 31.58
C ARG A 215 5.46 -16.06 30.31
N ASP A 216 4.77 -16.14 29.19
CA ASP A 216 5.37 -15.90 27.87
C ASP A 216 5.83 -14.44 27.69
N LEU A 217 6.87 -14.24 26.87
CA LEU A 217 7.41 -12.91 26.58
C LEU A 217 6.43 -11.96 25.87
N SER A 218 5.37 -12.47 25.23
CA SER A 218 4.30 -11.62 24.66
C SER A 218 3.53 -10.80 25.71
N LEU A 219 3.71 -11.10 27.00
CA LEU A 219 3.15 -10.31 28.10
C LEU A 219 3.93 -9.00 28.33
N VAL A 220 5.17 -8.90 27.82
CA VAL A 220 6.01 -7.70 28.00
C VAL A 220 5.53 -6.60 27.07
N ALA A 221 5.17 -5.44 27.63
CA ALA A 221 4.64 -4.34 26.83
C ALA A 221 5.67 -3.86 25.79
N GLY A 222 5.24 -3.72 24.54
CA GLY A 222 6.12 -3.33 23.43
C GLY A 222 7.07 -4.42 22.93
N MET A 223 6.95 -5.67 23.39
CA MET A 223 7.71 -6.81 22.88
C MET A 223 7.35 -7.10 21.42
N ARG A 224 8.36 -7.12 20.55
CA ARG A 224 8.19 -7.54 19.16
C ARG A 224 8.53 -9.01 18.96
N SER A 225 7.98 -9.62 17.91
CA SER A 225 8.20 -11.03 17.56
C SER A 225 9.68 -11.36 17.31
N ASP A 226 10.43 -10.46 16.65
CA ASP A 226 11.88 -10.60 16.40
C ASP A 226 12.68 -10.57 17.70
N GLN A 227 12.35 -9.62 18.59
CA GLN A 227 13.00 -9.48 19.90
C GLN A 227 12.72 -10.70 20.78
N ARG A 228 11.46 -11.17 20.83
CA ARG A 228 11.07 -12.39 21.55
C ARG A 228 11.89 -13.58 21.08
N ARG A 229 12.05 -13.78 19.77
CA ARG A 229 12.89 -14.86 19.22
C ARG A 229 14.35 -14.76 19.68
N LYS A 230 14.99 -13.59 19.52
CA LYS A 230 16.37 -13.35 19.97
C LYS A 230 16.57 -13.63 21.45
N LEU A 231 15.58 -13.28 22.27
CA LEU A 231 15.61 -13.52 23.71
C LEU A 231 15.43 -15.00 24.04
N VAL A 232 14.49 -15.69 23.39
CA VAL A 232 14.30 -17.15 23.54
C VAL A 232 15.57 -17.92 23.17
N GLU A 233 16.21 -17.57 22.04
CA GLU A 233 17.46 -18.18 21.60
C GLU A 233 18.62 -17.93 22.57
N ALA A 234 18.61 -16.79 23.25
CA ALA A 234 19.56 -16.47 24.32
C ALA A 234 19.19 -17.09 25.70
N GLY A 235 18.12 -17.89 25.77
CA GLY A 235 17.68 -18.56 27.00
C GLY A 235 16.79 -17.71 27.93
N LEU A 236 16.30 -16.56 27.46
CA LEU A 236 15.45 -15.63 28.20
C LEU A 236 13.97 -15.76 27.80
N GLY A 237 13.45 -16.99 27.73
CA GLY A 237 12.15 -17.29 27.11
C GLY A 237 10.88 -16.92 27.89
N THR A 238 11.00 -16.34 29.08
CA THR A 238 9.85 -15.94 29.92
C THR A 238 10.01 -14.52 30.44
N ILE A 239 8.90 -13.86 30.77
CA ILE A 239 8.92 -12.52 31.39
C ILE A 239 9.74 -12.50 32.69
N ASP A 240 9.67 -13.58 33.48
CA ASP A 240 10.43 -13.70 34.73
C ASP A 240 11.93 -13.83 34.50
N ALA A 241 12.34 -14.58 33.47
CA ALA A 241 13.75 -14.71 33.10
C ALA A 241 14.31 -13.38 32.59
N LEU A 242 13.55 -12.67 31.75
CA LEU A 242 13.94 -11.36 31.24
C LEU A 242 14.05 -10.32 32.36
N ALA A 243 13.12 -10.31 33.32
CA ALA A 243 13.16 -9.41 34.47
C ALA A 243 14.41 -9.62 35.34
N LYS A 244 14.96 -10.85 35.39
CA LYS A 244 16.15 -11.22 36.18
C LYS A 244 17.47 -11.16 35.40
N ALA A 245 17.43 -11.01 34.08
CA ALA A 245 18.63 -10.94 33.24
C ALA A 245 19.53 -9.76 33.66
N GLU A 246 20.82 -9.82 33.35
CA GLU A 246 21.82 -8.75 33.56
C GLU A 246 22.30 -8.14 32.22
N PRO A 247 22.93 -6.94 32.20
CA PRO A 247 23.41 -6.32 30.95
C PRO A 247 24.33 -7.21 30.11
N GLY A 248 25.05 -8.14 30.75
CA GLY A 248 25.93 -9.11 30.10
C GLY A 248 25.19 -10.24 29.37
N ASP A 249 23.92 -10.51 29.70
CA ASP A 249 23.10 -11.56 29.08
C ASP A 249 22.46 -11.09 27.76
N ARG A 250 22.83 -9.88 27.30
CA ARG A 250 22.28 -9.27 26.09
C ARG A 250 22.67 -10.08 24.84
N PRO A 251 21.69 -10.44 23.98
CA PRO A 251 21.97 -10.98 22.66
C PRO A 251 22.78 -10.00 21.79
N ARG A 252 23.79 -10.46 21.05
CA ARG A 252 24.64 -9.59 20.22
C ARG A 252 23.87 -8.79 19.18
N GLU A 253 22.79 -9.36 18.67
CA GLU A 253 21.92 -8.85 17.60
C GLU A 253 20.82 -7.90 18.11
N LEU A 254 20.80 -7.60 19.41
CA LEU A 254 19.87 -6.67 20.03
C LEU A 254 20.60 -5.43 20.53
N SER A 255 20.11 -4.23 20.22
CA SER A 255 20.73 -2.98 20.66
C SER A 255 20.76 -2.90 22.20
N ALA A 256 21.81 -2.25 22.74
CA ALA A 256 21.94 -2.11 24.20
C ALA A 256 20.79 -1.31 24.82
N ALA A 257 20.26 -0.33 24.07
CA ALA A 257 19.11 0.46 24.48
C ALA A 257 17.87 -0.43 24.59
N SER A 258 17.49 -1.13 23.53
CA SER A 258 16.25 -1.92 23.49
C SER A 258 16.27 -3.07 24.50
N PHE A 259 17.41 -3.75 24.71
CA PHE A 259 17.52 -4.77 25.76
C PHE A 259 17.35 -4.19 27.18
N THR A 260 17.88 -3.00 27.42
CA THR A 260 17.74 -2.32 28.72
C THR A 260 16.29 -1.94 28.98
N THR A 261 15.61 -1.37 27.98
CA THR A 261 14.19 -1.02 28.07
C THR A 261 13.31 -2.24 28.32
N LEU A 262 13.48 -3.33 27.55
CA LEU A 262 12.70 -4.56 27.71
C LEU A 262 12.91 -5.21 29.09
N ARG A 263 14.13 -5.20 29.62
CA ARG A 263 14.41 -5.68 30.98
C ARG A 263 13.72 -4.84 32.04
N ALA A 264 13.77 -3.52 31.91
CA ALA A 264 13.09 -2.62 32.85
C ALA A 264 11.57 -2.83 32.80
N GLN A 265 11.00 -2.91 31.59
CA GLN A 265 9.58 -3.16 31.36
C GLN A 265 9.13 -4.50 31.98
N ALA A 266 9.87 -5.58 31.77
CA ALA A 266 9.59 -6.87 32.40
C ALA A 266 9.62 -6.79 33.93
N LYS A 267 10.59 -6.08 34.52
CA LYS A 267 10.70 -5.92 35.99
C LYS A 267 9.48 -5.26 36.60
N ILE A 268 9.03 -4.14 36.04
CA ILE A 268 7.89 -3.39 36.60
C ILE A 268 6.56 -4.16 36.42
N GLN A 269 6.40 -4.92 35.33
CA GLN A 269 5.22 -5.76 35.09
C GLN A 269 5.17 -6.98 36.02
N VAL A 270 6.31 -7.67 36.24
CA VAL A 270 6.42 -8.78 37.20
C VAL A 270 6.09 -8.29 38.61
N LYS A 271 6.55 -7.09 38.97
CA LYS A 271 6.21 -6.48 40.26
C LYS A 271 4.69 -6.26 40.40
N GLN A 272 3.99 -5.80 39.37
CA GLN A 272 2.52 -5.71 39.40
C GLN A 272 1.87 -7.08 39.52
N ASP A 273 2.36 -8.11 38.80
CA ASP A 273 1.82 -9.47 38.94
C ASP A 273 1.96 -9.99 40.40
N GLU A 274 2.99 -9.56 41.13
CA GLU A 274 3.23 -9.91 42.54
C GLU A 274 2.40 -9.06 43.53
N THR A 275 2.23 -7.76 43.28
CA THR A 275 1.59 -6.83 44.23
C THR A 275 0.10 -6.59 43.96
N GLY A 276 -0.34 -6.79 42.72
CA GLY A 276 -1.67 -6.39 42.23
C GLY A 276 -1.84 -4.88 42.02
N GLU A 277 -0.80 -4.07 42.23
CA GLU A 277 -0.87 -2.61 42.15
C GLU A 277 -0.30 -2.08 40.83
N VAL A 278 -1.07 -1.23 40.15
CA VAL A 278 -0.62 -0.52 38.96
C VAL A 278 0.33 0.61 39.37
N SER A 279 1.51 0.66 38.75
CA SER A 279 2.58 1.60 39.09
C SER A 279 3.31 2.13 37.85
N TYR A 280 4.08 3.21 38.04
CA TYR A 280 4.90 3.82 37.00
C TYR A 280 6.25 4.29 37.56
N GLU A 281 7.23 4.45 36.68
CA GLU A 281 8.54 5.06 36.96
C GLU A 281 8.86 6.11 35.89
N ILE A 282 9.46 7.24 36.28
CA ILE A 282 9.96 8.26 35.34
C ILE A 282 11.31 7.80 34.81
N ILE A 283 11.40 7.62 33.49
CA ILE A 283 12.63 7.19 32.80
C ILE A 283 13.31 8.33 32.04
N ASP A 284 12.58 9.40 31.73
CA ASP A 284 13.08 10.62 31.12
C ASP A 284 12.25 11.83 31.57
N GLU A 285 12.93 12.87 32.04
CA GLU A 285 12.30 14.11 32.53
C GLU A 285 12.05 15.11 31.40
N GLU A 286 12.80 15.05 30.29
CA GLU A 286 12.73 16.01 29.19
C GLU A 286 11.34 16.11 28.54
N PRO A 287 10.62 15.00 28.26
CA PRO A 287 9.28 15.08 27.68
C PRO A 287 8.24 15.70 28.63
N LEU A 288 8.41 15.52 29.95
CA LEU A 288 7.55 16.15 30.96
C LEU A 288 7.87 17.65 31.08
N ALA A 289 9.15 18.02 31.02
CA ALA A 289 9.58 19.42 31.00
C ALA A 289 9.09 20.16 29.74
N ALA A 290 9.07 19.48 28.59
CA ALA A 290 8.60 20.00 27.31
C ALA A 290 7.07 20.03 27.16
N LEU A 291 6.32 19.38 28.06
CA LEU A 291 4.85 19.42 28.03
C LEU A 291 4.36 20.87 28.24
N PRO A 292 3.55 21.43 27.31
CA PRO A 292 3.08 22.80 27.40
C PRO A 292 2.37 23.11 28.73
N GLN A 293 2.35 24.37 29.14
CA GLN A 293 1.55 24.78 30.31
C GLN A 293 0.05 24.75 29.95
N ALA A 294 -0.77 24.38 30.92
CA ALA A 294 -2.23 24.38 30.77
C ALA A 294 -2.74 25.78 30.43
N SER A 295 -3.62 25.86 29.43
CA SER A 295 -4.27 27.08 28.95
C SER A 295 -5.79 26.93 29.02
N PRO A 296 -6.55 27.98 29.39
CA PRO A 296 -8.02 27.91 29.39
C PRO A 296 -8.62 27.51 28.04
N GLY A 297 -7.93 27.77 26.93
CA GLY A 297 -8.39 27.45 25.58
C GLY A 297 -8.07 26.03 25.08
N ASP A 298 -7.45 25.19 25.91
CA ASP A 298 -7.03 23.84 25.53
C ASP A 298 -8.22 22.96 25.08
N VAL A 299 -7.95 22.09 24.11
CA VAL A 299 -8.92 21.15 23.53
C VAL A 299 -8.39 19.73 23.69
N PHE A 300 -9.23 18.83 24.20
CA PHE A 300 -8.94 17.40 24.29
C PHE A 300 -9.74 16.66 23.23
N PHE A 301 -9.04 16.05 22.29
CA PHE A 301 -9.58 15.60 21.01
C PHE A 301 -9.45 14.08 20.87
N ASP A 302 -10.54 13.46 20.45
CA ASP A 302 -10.60 12.07 20.00
C ASP A 302 -11.57 11.97 18.80
N MET A 303 -11.42 10.95 17.96
CA MET A 303 -12.29 10.77 16.80
C MET A 303 -12.56 9.30 16.48
N GLU A 304 -13.73 9.07 15.88
CA GLU A 304 -14.21 7.75 15.51
C GLU A 304 -14.40 7.65 14.00
N GLY A 305 -13.93 6.54 13.44
CA GLY A 305 -14.01 6.28 12.02
C GLY A 305 -14.27 4.82 11.70
N ASP A 306 -14.93 4.60 10.57
CA ASP A 306 -15.05 3.29 9.94
C ASP A 306 -14.26 3.30 8.63
N PRO A 307 -13.05 2.69 8.59
CA PRO A 307 -12.23 2.66 7.37
C PRO A 307 -12.88 1.87 6.22
N TYR A 308 -13.98 1.17 6.48
CA TYR A 308 -14.70 0.37 5.49
C TYR A 308 -15.99 1.01 4.99
N ALA A 309 -16.41 2.15 5.55
CA ALA A 309 -17.59 2.87 5.10
C ALA A 309 -17.46 3.33 3.65
N LEU A 310 -18.59 3.67 3.03
CA LEU A 310 -18.68 4.23 1.67
C LEU A 310 -17.93 3.38 0.61
N GLY A 311 -18.19 2.08 0.58
CA GLY A 311 -17.57 1.17 -0.39
C GLY A 311 -16.08 0.88 -0.14
N GLY A 312 -15.59 1.05 1.10
CA GLY A 312 -14.20 0.83 1.46
C GLY A 312 -13.29 2.06 1.31
N THR A 313 -13.88 3.24 1.12
CA THR A 313 -13.14 4.52 1.06
C THR A 313 -12.98 5.17 2.43
N GLY A 314 -13.56 4.59 3.48
CA GLY A 314 -13.48 5.04 4.88
C GLY A 314 -14.40 6.22 5.20
N LEU A 315 -14.79 6.41 6.45
CA LEU A 315 -15.55 7.57 6.90
C LEU A 315 -15.23 7.87 8.36
N GLU A 316 -14.73 9.08 8.63
CA GLU A 316 -14.63 9.63 9.99
C GLU A 316 -16.00 10.21 10.37
N TYR A 317 -16.75 9.46 11.19
CA TYR A 317 -18.15 9.76 11.46
C TYR A 317 -18.37 10.62 12.71
N LEU A 318 -17.38 10.75 13.60
CA LEU A 318 -17.46 11.60 14.78
C LEU A 318 -16.10 12.20 15.14
N PHE A 319 -16.06 13.52 15.30
CA PHE A 319 -14.95 14.26 15.91
C PHE A 319 -15.42 14.76 17.28
N GLY A 320 -14.76 14.37 18.36
CA GLY A 320 -15.10 14.74 19.73
C GLY A 320 -14.12 15.75 20.30
N ALA A 321 -14.62 16.82 20.90
CA ALA A 321 -13.78 17.82 21.57
C ALA A 321 -14.29 18.12 22.97
N VAL A 322 -13.45 17.93 23.99
CA VAL A 322 -13.69 18.36 25.37
C VAL A 322 -12.91 19.63 25.67
N THR A 323 -13.55 20.56 26.36
CA THR A 323 -12.98 21.86 26.73
C THR A 323 -13.33 22.19 28.17
N THR A 324 -12.52 23.02 28.83
CA THR A 324 -12.64 23.29 30.28
C THR A 324 -12.97 24.75 30.61
N ASP A 325 -12.97 25.64 29.62
CA ASP A 325 -13.38 27.04 29.74
C ASP A 325 -14.84 27.17 30.17
N GLY A 326 -15.07 27.56 31.43
CA GLY A 326 -16.42 27.68 32.00
C GLY A 326 -17.06 26.35 32.38
N GLY A 327 -16.26 25.29 32.54
CA GLY A 327 -16.70 23.94 32.90
C GLY A 327 -16.40 22.92 31.79
N GLN A 328 -16.38 21.63 32.13
CA GLN A 328 -16.18 20.56 31.16
C GLN A 328 -17.35 20.54 30.16
N ARG A 329 -17.05 20.71 28.87
CA ARG A 329 -18.05 20.67 27.79
C ARG A 329 -17.55 19.79 26.66
N PHE A 330 -18.35 18.80 26.27
CA PHE A 330 -18.15 18.00 25.08
C PHE A 330 -18.87 18.61 23.86
N THR A 331 -18.18 18.65 22.72
CA THR A 331 -18.69 19.15 21.44
C THR A 331 -18.48 18.08 20.35
N PRO A 332 -19.54 17.36 19.93
CA PRO A 332 -19.45 16.39 18.85
C PRO A 332 -19.66 17.01 17.47
N PHE A 333 -18.87 16.62 16.49
CA PHE A 333 -19.08 16.93 15.07
C PHE A 333 -19.35 15.63 14.29
N TRP A 334 -20.64 15.37 14.02
CA TRP A 334 -21.09 14.17 13.34
C TRP A 334 -21.03 14.26 11.81
N ALA A 335 -20.82 13.10 11.18
CA ALA A 335 -20.91 12.86 9.75
C ALA A 335 -21.42 11.45 9.42
N HIS A 336 -22.37 11.35 8.49
CA HIS A 336 -22.91 10.08 8.01
C HIS A 336 -22.73 9.88 6.49
N SER A 337 -22.07 10.83 5.83
CA SER A 337 -21.77 10.81 4.40
C SER A 337 -20.50 11.61 4.12
N ARG A 338 -19.88 11.40 2.94
CA ARG A 338 -18.66 12.11 2.54
C ARG A 338 -18.80 13.65 2.57
N PRO A 339 -19.92 14.25 2.11
CA PRO A 339 -20.12 15.70 2.24
C PRO A 339 -20.27 16.18 3.69
N GLU A 340 -20.85 15.35 4.56
CA GLU A 340 -20.98 15.66 5.98
C GLU A 340 -19.64 15.53 6.71
N GLU A 341 -18.79 14.55 6.34
CA GLU A 341 -17.43 14.40 6.86
C GLU A 341 -16.60 15.63 6.54
N LYS A 342 -16.64 16.10 5.28
CA LYS A 342 -16.01 17.36 4.89
C LYS A 342 -16.44 18.52 5.79
N ARG A 343 -17.75 18.65 6.06
CA ARG A 343 -18.30 19.73 6.91
C ARG A 343 -17.92 19.54 8.38
N ALA A 344 -17.92 18.31 8.89
CA ALA A 344 -17.53 18.01 10.26
C ALA A 344 -16.05 18.35 10.49
N PHE A 345 -15.18 17.93 9.57
CA PHE A 345 -13.77 18.29 9.53
C PHE A 345 -13.56 19.80 9.47
N GLU A 346 -14.21 20.51 8.53
CA GLU A 346 -14.11 21.97 8.41
C GLU A 346 -14.54 22.67 9.70
N ARG A 347 -15.65 22.26 10.31
CA ARG A 347 -16.14 22.83 11.58
C ARG A 347 -15.18 22.57 12.72
N PHE A 348 -14.60 21.37 12.82
CA PHE A 348 -13.64 21.03 13.87
C PHE A 348 -12.36 21.86 13.76
N VAL A 349 -11.82 22.01 12.53
CA VAL A 349 -10.64 22.85 12.29
C VAL A 349 -10.96 24.32 12.58
N ASP A 350 -12.09 24.84 12.08
CA ASP A 350 -12.49 26.22 12.33
C ASP A 350 -12.72 26.50 13.83
N PHE A 351 -13.30 25.54 14.56
CA PHE A 351 -13.46 25.59 16.00
C PHE A 351 -12.10 25.69 16.73
N THR A 352 -11.13 24.88 16.31
CA THR A 352 -9.77 24.88 16.87
C THR A 352 -9.04 26.19 16.57
N MET A 353 -9.10 26.67 15.32
CA MET A 353 -8.47 27.93 14.92
C MET A 353 -9.07 29.13 15.66
N ALA A 354 -10.40 29.16 15.86
CA ALA A 354 -11.05 30.21 16.64
C ALA A 354 -10.59 30.22 18.10
N ARG A 355 -10.38 29.03 18.69
CA ARG A 355 -9.83 28.89 20.06
C ARG A 355 -8.40 29.42 20.16
N LEU A 356 -7.54 29.12 19.21
CA LEU A 356 -6.17 29.63 19.17
C LEU A 356 -6.11 31.14 19.00
N ALA A 357 -7.01 31.72 18.21
CA ALA A 357 -7.12 33.16 18.05
C ALA A 357 -7.51 33.87 19.36
N GLU A 358 -8.37 33.26 20.19
CA GLU A 358 -8.75 33.78 21.51
C GLU A 358 -7.68 33.49 22.58
N HIS A 359 -7.02 32.34 22.49
CA HIS A 359 -6.02 31.85 23.43
C HIS A 359 -4.75 31.40 22.70
N PRO A 360 -3.79 32.31 22.43
CA PRO A 360 -2.59 31.99 21.65
C PRO A 360 -1.68 30.90 22.26
N GLY A 361 -1.82 30.62 23.56
CA GLY A 361 -1.10 29.54 24.25
C GLY A 361 -1.86 28.22 24.35
N ALA A 362 -3.04 28.10 23.73
CA ALA A 362 -3.83 26.87 23.76
C ALA A 362 -3.25 25.79 22.84
N HIS A 363 -3.44 24.54 23.23
CA HIS A 363 -3.02 23.36 22.48
C HIS A 363 -4.20 22.39 22.29
N VAL A 364 -4.05 21.48 21.33
CA VAL A 364 -4.98 20.38 21.08
C VAL A 364 -4.29 19.09 21.48
N TYR A 365 -4.74 18.46 22.56
CA TYR A 365 -4.20 17.21 23.08
C TYR A 365 -4.98 16.02 22.53
N HIS A 366 -4.26 14.99 22.10
CA HIS A 366 -4.81 13.74 21.61
C HIS A 366 -3.96 12.57 22.09
N TYR A 367 -4.50 11.34 22.07
CA TYR A 367 -3.80 10.18 22.63
C TYR A 367 -3.06 9.35 21.59
N ALA A 368 -3.28 9.47 20.29
CA ALA A 368 -2.60 8.61 19.31
C ALA A 368 -2.11 9.37 18.07
N PRO A 369 -1.10 8.86 17.36
CA PRO A 369 -0.70 9.41 16.07
C PRO A 369 -1.81 9.37 14.99
N TYR A 370 -2.86 8.57 15.22
CA TYR A 370 -3.97 8.39 14.28
C TYR A 370 -4.70 9.71 14.03
N GLU A 371 -5.12 10.43 15.06
CA GLU A 371 -5.86 11.69 14.96
C GLU A 371 -5.17 12.70 14.02
N VAL A 372 -3.87 12.93 14.22
CA VAL A 372 -3.08 13.85 13.40
C VAL A 372 -2.95 13.35 11.96
N THR A 373 -2.82 12.03 11.79
CA THR A 373 -2.75 11.40 10.47
C THR A 373 -4.09 11.54 9.73
N ALA A 374 -5.20 11.33 10.43
CA ALA A 374 -6.55 11.49 9.90
C ALA A 374 -6.83 12.94 9.50
N LEU A 375 -6.48 13.94 10.33
CA LEU A 375 -6.63 15.36 9.97
C LEU A 375 -5.84 15.74 8.70
N LYS A 376 -4.61 15.24 8.54
CA LYS A 376 -3.81 15.44 7.31
C LYS A 376 -4.47 14.78 6.10
N GLN A 377 -4.96 13.56 6.27
CA GLN A 377 -5.62 12.79 5.20
C GLN A 377 -6.92 13.46 4.78
N LEU A 378 -7.76 13.90 5.72
CA LEU A 378 -9.02 14.60 5.46
C LEU A 378 -8.80 15.95 4.76
N ALA A 379 -7.78 16.72 5.19
CA ALA A 379 -7.42 17.97 4.52
C ALA A 379 -7.08 17.73 3.03
N ALA A 380 -6.28 16.70 2.76
CA ALA A 380 -5.88 16.32 1.39
C ALA A 380 -7.04 15.70 0.59
N LEU A 381 -7.84 14.83 1.22
CA LEU A 381 -8.97 14.12 0.61
C LEU A 381 -10.08 15.10 0.20
N HIS A 382 -10.40 16.06 1.06
CA HIS A 382 -11.45 17.05 0.79
C HIS A 382 -10.94 18.30 0.06
N GLY A 383 -9.62 18.46 -0.06
CA GLY A 383 -8.99 19.63 -0.66
C GLY A 383 -9.37 20.93 0.07
N THR A 384 -9.53 20.88 1.39
CA THR A 384 -9.99 22.01 2.21
C THR A 384 -9.15 22.09 3.49
N ARG A 385 -9.05 23.29 4.07
CA ARG A 385 -8.30 23.56 5.31
C ARG A 385 -6.85 23.07 5.35
N GLU A 386 -6.22 22.80 4.19
CA GLU A 386 -4.82 22.35 4.09
C GLU A 386 -3.85 23.31 4.79
N GLU A 387 -4.08 24.62 4.68
CA GLU A 387 -3.21 25.64 5.30
C GLU A 387 -3.39 25.72 6.82
N GLN A 388 -4.63 25.66 7.31
CA GLN A 388 -4.92 25.66 8.74
C GLN A 388 -4.34 24.42 9.41
N VAL A 389 -4.49 23.24 8.81
CA VAL A 389 -3.88 22.02 9.34
C VAL A 389 -2.35 22.10 9.33
N ASP A 390 -1.74 22.66 8.27
CA ASP A 390 -0.30 22.91 8.23
C ASP A 390 0.16 23.92 9.31
N GLU A 391 -0.63 24.95 9.60
CA GLU A 391 -0.39 25.90 10.69
C GLU A 391 -0.43 25.23 12.06
N LEU A 392 -1.44 24.40 12.35
CA LEU A 392 -1.53 23.62 13.58
C LEU A 392 -0.30 22.71 13.78
N LEU A 393 0.17 22.08 12.71
CA LEU A 393 1.33 21.18 12.72
C LEU A 393 2.64 21.93 12.95
N ARG A 394 2.88 23.03 12.22
CA ARG A 394 4.11 23.82 12.34
C ARG A 394 4.19 24.61 13.63
N GLY A 395 3.05 25.08 14.12
CA GLY A 395 2.93 25.76 15.41
C GLY A 395 3.11 24.83 16.60
N GLY A 396 3.19 23.51 16.40
CA GLY A 396 3.29 22.54 17.49
C GLY A 396 2.04 22.48 18.36
N VAL A 397 0.88 22.86 17.82
CA VAL A 397 -0.38 22.96 18.56
C VAL A 397 -0.94 21.59 18.92
N LEU A 398 -0.74 20.59 18.05
CA LEU A 398 -1.20 19.22 18.24
C LEU A 398 -0.19 18.45 19.12
N ILE A 399 -0.60 18.09 20.33
CA ILE A 399 0.24 17.41 21.33
C ILE A 399 -0.19 15.95 21.49
N ASP A 400 0.71 15.04 21.12
CA ASP A 400 0.55 13.59 21.25
C ASP A 400 0.94 13.14 22.68
N LEU A 401 -0.06 12.89 23.52
CA LEU A 401 0.17 12.45 24.90
C LEU A 401 0.70 11.02 24.99
N TYR A 402 0.42 10.15 24.03
CA TYR A 402 1.01 8.80 24.00
C TYR A 402 2.51 8.87 23.79
N ALA A 403 2.98 9.73 22.88
CA ALA A 403 4.41 9.95 22.68
C ALA A 403 5.09 10.50 23.94
N VAL A 404 4.42 11.40 24.68
CA VAL A 404 4.91 11.91 25.97
C VAL A 404 5.01 10.77 26.99
N VAL A 405 3.95 10.01 27.20
CA VAL A 405 3.92 8.87 28.15
C VAL A 405 4.99 7.84 27.79
N ARG A 406 5.11 7.45 26.52
CA ARG A 406 6.05 6.43 26.04
C ARG A 406 7.51 6.80 26.20
N LYS A 407 7.84 8.10 26.20
CA LYS A 407 9.19 8.61 26.41
C LYS A 407 9.49 8.85 27.88
N ALA A 408 8.53 9.42 28.61
CA ALA A 408 8.74 9.82 30.00
C ALA A 408 8.55 8.68 31.01
N LEU A 409 7.63 7.75 30.75
CA LEU A 409 7.13 6.81 31.75
C LEU A 409 7.32 5.34 31.34
N LEU A 410 7.75 4.55 32.31
CA LEU A 410 7.67 3.09 32.31
C LEU A 410 6.49 2.66 33.16
N VAL A 411 5.50 1.99 32.60
CA VAL A 411 4.27 1.58 33.33
C VAL A 411 4.21 0.07 33.53
N SER A 412 3.61 -0.37 34.64
CA SER A 412 3.51 -1.80 35.00
C SER A 412 2.46 -2.59 34.20
N GLN A 413 1.71 -1.92 33.34
CA GLN A 413 0.64 -2.53 32.54
C GLN A 413 1.18 -3.26 31.30
N ARG A 414 0.36 -4.15 30.74
CA ARG A 414 0.71 -4.95 29.55
C ARG A 414 0.53 -4.21 28.22
N SER A 415 -0.09 -3.05 28.25
CA SER A 415 -0.32 -2.19 27.08
C SER A 415 -0.21 -0.72 27.48
N TYR A 416 0.23 0.10 26.53
CA TYR A 416 0.22 1.56 26.60
C TYR A 416 -1.02 2.16 25.91
N SER A 417 -2.09 1.39 25.69
CA SER A 417 -3.39 1.97 25.30
C SER A 417 -4.01 2.70 26.49
N ILE A 418 -4.71 3.80 26.25
CA ILE A 418 -5.26 4.68 27.30
C ILE A 418 -6.05 3.91 28.37
N LYS A 419 -6.88 2.94 27.97
CA LYS A 419 -7.67 2.05 28.85
C LYS A 419 -6.85 1.28 29.90
N TYR A 420 -5.62 0.91 29.56
CA TYR A 420 -4.73 0.22 30.51
C TYR A 420 -4.08 1.20 31.48
N LEU A 421 -3.95 2.48 31.10
CA LEU A 421 -3.38 3.53 31.94
C LEU A 421 -4.42 4.15 32.90
N GLU A 422 -5.71 4.11 32.55
CA GLU A 422 -6.81 4.65 33.35
C GLU A 422 -6.75 4.32 34.86
N PRO A 423 -6.36 3.11 35.31
CA PRO A 423 -6.20 2.84 36.74
C PRO A 423 -5.26 3.80 37.49
N LEU A 424 -4.33 4.49 36.80
CA LEU A 424 -3.41 5.46 37.39
C LEU A 424 -4.05 6.83 37.68
N TYR A 425 -5.06 7.24 36.91
CA TYR A 425 -5.62 8.60 36.95
C TYR A 425 -7.16 8.68 36.97
N MET A 426 -7.84 7.56 36.74
CA MET A 426 -9.29 7.36 36.80
C MET A 426 -9.66 6.08 37.59
N PRO A 427 -9.29 5.96 38.88
CA PRO A 427 -9.52 4.74 39.67
C PRO A 427 -11.01 4.44 39.96
N GLU A 428 -11.90 5.40 39.73
CA GLU A 428 -13.36 5.23 39.88
C GLU A 428 -14.04 4.69 38.61
N ALA A 429 -13.30 4.52 37.51
CA ALA A 429 -13.78 3.82 36.32
C ALA A 429 -14.08 2.35 36.69
N ARG A 430 -15.37 2.01 36.77
CA ARG A 430 -15.85 0.74 37.33
C ARG A 430 -15.29 -0.50 36.64
N ASP A 431 -14.90 -1.47 37.45
CA ASP A 431 -14.50 -2.85 37.11
C ASP A 431 -15.69 -3.73 36.60
N GLY A 432 -16.66 -3.16 35.88
CA GLY A 432 -17.95 -3.84 35.67
C GLY A 432 -18.83 -3.52 34.45
N ASP A 433 -18.61 -2.44 33.69
CA ASP A 433 -19.53 -2.06 32.58
C ASP A 433 -18.94 -2.14 31.17
N VAL A 434 -17.69 -2.58 30.99
CA VAL A 434 -17.13 -2.82 29.64
C VAL A 434 -16.85 -4.31 29.46
N LYS A 435 -17.88 -5.13 29.60
CA LYS A 435 -17.89 -6.44 28.95
C LYS A 435 -17.95 -6.18 27.46
N THR A 436 -16.80 -6.33 26.79
CA THR A 436 -16.65 -6.35 25.33
C THR A 436 -17.46 -5.24 24.67
N ALA A 437 -16.88 -4.04 24.62
CA ALA A 437 -17.29 -3.02 23.68
C ALA A 437 -17.45 -3.70 22.32
N VAL A 438 -18.70 -3.83 21.88
CA VAL A 438 -19.04 -3.80 20.46
C VAL A 438 -18.19 -2.66 19.91
N SER A 439 -17.30 -2.95 18.96
CA SER A 439 -16.40 -1.92 18.44
C SER A 439 -17.24 -0.71 18.03
N SER A 440 -16.72 0.52 18.19
CA SER A 440 -17.46 1.74 17.81
C SER A 440 -17.98 1.64 16.36
N ILE A 441 -17.22 0.95 15.50
CA ILE A 441 -17.60 0.52 14.14
C ILE A 441 -18.84 -0.38 14.12
N GLU A 442 -18.89 -1.47 14.89
CA GLU A 442 -20.06 -2.36 14.96
C GLU A 442 -21.31 -1.66 15.49
N ALA A 443 -21.16 -0.78 16.49
CA ALA A 443 -22.26 0.05 17.00
C ALA A 443 -22.73 1.04 15.92
N TYR A 444 -21.80 1.61 15.16
CA TYR A 444 -22.15 2.49 14.04
C TYR A 444 -22.84 1.73 12.89
N GLU A 445 -22.41 0.50 12.58
CA GLU A 445 -23.08 -0.41 11.64
C GLU A 445 -24.51 -0.74 12.10
N GLU A 446 -24.73 -0.96 13.40
CA GLU A 446 -26.05 -1.15 14.01
C GLU A 446 -26.93 0.09 13.85
N TYR A 447 -26.41 1.28 14.18
CA TYR A 447 -27.12 2.55 13.98
C TYR A 447 -27.63 2.72 12.54
N LEU A 448 -26.74 2.47 11.57
CA LEU A 448 -27.04 2.60 10.16
C LEU A 448 -28.13 1.61 9.71
N THR A 449 -28.10 0.39 10.25
CA THR A 449 -29.09 -0.66 9.98
C THR A 449 -30.46 -0.29 10.54
N LEU A 450 -30.53 0.11 11.82
CA LEU A 450 -31.76 0.54 12.47
C LEU A 450 -32.40 1.74 11.77
N SER A 451 -31.57 2.68 11.33
CA SER A 451 -32.02 3.85 10.55
C SER A 451 -32.67 3.44 9.22
N GLN A 452 -32.11 2.46 8.52
CA GLN A 452 -32.70 1.95 7.27
C GLN A 452 -34.02 1.19 7.49
N LEU A 453 -34.15 0.50 8.62
CA LEU A 453 -35.39 -0.20 9.00
C LEU A 453 -36.48 0.76 9.52
N GLY A 454 -36.16 2.05 9.71
CA GLY A 454 -37.08 3.06 10.24
C GLY A 454 -37.23 3.01 11.77
N GLU A 455 -36.35 2.30 12.48
CA GLU A 455 -36.34 2.15 13.94
C GLU A 455 -35.62 3.34 14.62
N ASN A 456 -36.15 4.55 14.42
CA ASN A 456 -35.47 5.81 14.77
C ASN A 456 -35.13 5.96 16.26
N GLU A 457 -35.96 5.46 17.18
CA GLU A 457 -35.71 5.58 18.63
C GLU A 457 -34.50 4.73 19.07
N GLN A 458 -34.41 3.49 18.59
CA GLN A 458 -33.29 2.61 18.90
C GLN A 458 -32.00 3.11 18.22
N ALA A 459 -32.10 3.58 16.97
CA ALA A 459 -30.97 4.18 16.26
C ALA A 459 -30.39 5.39 17.03
N ALA A 460 -31.25 6.23 17.61
CA ALA A 460 -30.83 7.38 18.41
C ALA A 460 -30.20 6.97 19.77
N GLU A 461 -30.59 5.83 20.34
CA GLU A 461 -29.98 5.26 21.55
C GLU A 461 -28.55 4.77 21.25
N VAL A 462 -28.37 4.06 20.13
CA VAL A 462 -27.05 3.59 19.69
C VAL A 462 -26.10 4.76 19.40
N LEU A 463 -26.55 5.80 18.69
CA LEU A 463 -25.73 7.01 18.48
C LEU A 463 -25.32 7.70 19.77
N ARG A 464 -26.21 7.72 20.77
CA ARG A 464 -25.88 8.29 22.08
C ARG A 464 -24.81 7.46 22.77
N GLY A 465 -24.89 6.14 22.71
CA GLY A 465 -23.84 5.25 23.22
C GLY A 465 -22.47 5.50 22.57
N ILE A 466 -22.44 5.72 21.26
CA ILE A 466 -21.20 6.08 20.54
C ILE A 466 -20.68 7.46 21.01
N SER A 467 -21.58 8.44 21.14
CA SER A 467 -21.22 9.78 21.64
C SER A 467 -20.66 9.74 23.06
N ASP A 468 -21.30 8.98 23.96
CA ASP A 468 -20.89 8.84 25.37
C ASP A 468 -19.53 8.13 25.46
N TYR A 469 -19.28 7.16 24.60
CA TYR A 469 -17.99 6.46 24.48
C TYR A 469 -16.87 7.41 24.03
N ASN A 470 -17.08 8.19 22.98
CA ASN A 470 -16.08 9.15 22.49
C ASN A 470 -15.87 10.33 23.46
N GLU A 471 -16.93 10.79 24.15
CA GLU A 471 -16.79 11.76 25.23
C GLU A 471 -15.91 11.19 26.36
N TYR A 472 -16.11 9.92 26.74
CA TYR A 472 -15.29 9.26 27.76
C TYR A 472 -13.80 9.23 27.36
N ASP A 473 -13.47 8.91 26.10
CA ASP A 473 -12.08 8.87 25.62
C ASP A 473 -11.44 10.28 25.56
N CYS A 474 -12.21 11.32 25.17
CA CYS A 474 -11.77 12.71 25.28
C CYS A 474 -11.49 13.13 26.74
N VAL A 475 -12.36 12.73 27.66
CA VAL A 475 -12.19 13.00 29.10
C VAL A 475 -11.01 12.24 29.67
N SER A 476 -10.80 10.98 29.27
CA SER A 476 -9.63 10.19 29.67
C SER A 476 -8.34 10.88 29.24
N THR A 477 -8.31 11.46 28.03
CA THR A 477 -7.18 12.28 27.53
C THR A 477 -6.94 13.52 28.40
N LEU A 478 -8.00 14.25 28.79
CA LEU A 478 -7.91 15.35 29.75
C LEU A 478 -7.35 14.90 31.11
N ARG A 479 -7.86 13.79 31.67
CA ARG A 479 -7.39 13.29 32.97
C ARG A 479 -5.95 12.81 32.94
N LEU A 480 -5.52 12.21 31.82
CA LEU A 480 -4.12 11.86 31.61
C LEU A 480 -3.23 13.11 31.56
N PHE A 481 -3.64 14.16 30.84
CA PHE A 481 -2.93 15.44 30.82
C PHE A 481 -2.77 16.01 32.24
N GLU A 482 -3.85 16.07 33.01
CA GLU A 482 -3.83 16.52 34.42
C GLU A 482 -2.86 15.66 35.26
N PHE A 483 -2.88 14.34 35.06
CA PHE A 483 -1.99 13.40 35.74
C PHE A 483 -0.51 13.62 35.40
N LEU A 484 -0.17 13.85 34.12
CA LEU A 484 1.20 14.14 33.69
C LEU A 484 1.73 15.44 34.32
N HIS A 485 0.88 16.47 34.40
CA HIS A 485 1.21 17.70 35.12
C HIS A 485 1.44 17.46 36.61
N GLN A 486 0.60 16.66 37.26
CA GLN A 486 0.79 16.29 38.66
C GLN A 486 2.09 15.50 38.89
N ILE A 487 2.46 14.61 37.98
CA ILE A 487 3.74 13.88 38.05
C ILE A 487 4.90 14.88 37.95
N ARG A 488 4.87 15.77 36.96
CA ARG A 488 5.89 16.80 36.72
C ARG A 488 6.12 17.64 37.98
N GLU A 489 5.04 18.12 38.59
CA GLU A 489 5.08 18.91 39.83
C GLU A 489 5.63 18.11 41.01
N LYS A 490 5.16 16.87 41.21
CA LYS A 490 5.63 16.01 42.31
C LYS A 490 7.11 15.64 42.18
N ALA A 491 7.60 15.48 40.96
CA ALA A 491 9.01 15.19 40.67
C ALA A 491 9.92 16.43 40.77
N GLY A 492 9.35 17.64 40.84
CA GLY A 492 10.12 18.89 40.86
C GLY A 492 10.78 19.19 39.51
N ILE A 493 10.18 18.72 38.41
CA ILE A 493 10.68 18.95 37.05
C ILE A 493 10.21 20.33 36.59
N GLU A 494 11.14 21.24 36.36
CA GLU A 494 10.84 22.58 35.88
C GLU A 494 10.42 22.54 34.39
N PRO A 495 9.36 23.27 33.99
CA PRO A 495 8.99 23.37 32.59
C PRO A 495 10.10 24.07 31.80
N LEU A 496 10.32 23.65 30.56
CA LEU A 496 11.23 24.36 29.67
C LEU A 496 10.76 25.82 29.53
N PRO A 497 11.67 26.80 29.63
CA PRO A 497 11.31 28.18 29.36
C PRO A 497 10.75 28.25 27.94
N ALA A 498 9.63 28.96 27.78
CA ALA A 498 9.17 29.34 26.45
C ALA A 498 10.37 29.99 25.74
N PRO A 499 10.70 29.61 24.50
CA PRO A 499 11.87 30.14 23.82
C PRO A 499 11.82 31.68 23.89
N ASP A 500 12.85 32.29 24.51
CA ASP A 500 13.00 33.75 24.58
C ASP A 500 13.11 34.26 23.14
N GLU A 501 11.99 34.70 22.56
CA GLU A 501 12.02 35.39 21.29
C GLU A 501 12.64 36.77 21.53
N SER A 502 13.85 36.97 20.99
CA SER A 502 14.40 38.32 20.91
C SER A 502 13.44 39.17 20.06
N GLU A 503 13.18 40.44 20.44
CA GLU A 503 12.33 41.35 19.63
C GLU A 503 12.79 41.42 18.16
N VAL A 504 14.08 41.16 17.91
CA VAL A 504 14.68 41.13 16.57
C VAL A 504 14.33 39.83 15.83
N ASP A 505 14.32 38.69 16.50
CA ASP A 505 13.90 37.41 15.92
C ASP A 505 12.37 37.35 15.72
N ALA A 506 11.58 37.93 16.62
CA ALA A 506 10.14 38.09 16.47
C ALA A 506 9.79 39.00 15.27
N LEU A 507 10.49 40.13 15.08
CA LEU A 507 10.31 41.01 13.92
C LEU A 507 10.80 40.38 12.59
N LEU A 508 11.86 39.57 12.64
CA LEU A 508 12.38 38.85 11.47
C LEU A 508 11.51 37.63 11.11
N ARG A 509 10.93 36.93 12.10
CA ARG A 509 9.87 35.93 11.90
C ARG A 509 8.61 36.59 11.38
N ASP A 510 8.05 37.59 12.05
CA ASP A 510 6.84 38.29 11.60
C ASP A 510 6.99 38.73 10.15
N SER A 511 8.08 39.39 9.75
CA SER A 511 8.23 39.83 8.35
C SER A 511 8.47 38.69 7.34
N ALA A 512 9.14 37.60 7.72
CA ALA A 512 9.42 36.47 6.81
C ALA A 512 8.24 35.49 6.74
N ASP A 513 7.60 35.22 7.87
CA ASP A 513 6.42 34.39 8.04
C ASP A 513 5.17 35.09 7.52
N ASP A 514 5.02 36.42 7.65
CA ASP A 514 3.96 37.19 6.99
C ASP A 514 4.13 37.15 5.47
N VAL A 515 5.35 37.33 4.96
CA VAL A 515 5.60 37.22 3.51
C VAL A 515 5.37 35.79 3.03
N ALA A 516 5.73 34.78 3.82
CA ALA A 516 5.46 33.39 3.51
C ALA A 516 3.95 33.05 3.61
N ALA A 517 3.23 33.61 4.59
CA ALA A 517 1.79 33.48 4.78
C ALA A 517 1.04 34.16 3.64
N GLN A 518 1.43 35.37 3.26
CA GLN A 518 0.86 36.09 2.13
C GLN A 518 1.07 35.32 0.82
N ARG A 519 2.28 34.81 0.56
CA ARG A 519 2.55 33.96 -0.61
C ARG A 519 1.74 32.66 -0.60
N ARG A 520 1.47 32.09 0.57
CA ARG A 520 0.61 30.91 0.75
C ARG A 520 -0.85 31.25 0.42
N ALA A 521 -1.39 32.29 1.05
CA ALA A 521 -2.75 32.76 0.81
C ALA A 521 -3.00 33.14 -0.66
N GLU A 522 -2.07 33.88 -1.29
CA GLU A 522 -2.14 34.20 -2.73
C GLU A 522 -2.14 32.94 -3.60
N ARG A 523 -1.37 31.92 -3.22
CA ARG A 523 -1.35 30.63 -3.90
C ARG A 523 -2.64 29.85 -3.69
N ALA A 524 -3.17 29.78 -2.47
CA ALA A 524 -4.43 29.12 -2.18
C ALA A 524 -5.59 29.76 -2.96
N ALA A 525 -5.65 31.09 -2.99
CA ALA A 525 -6.63 31.83 -3.80
C ALA A 525 -6.51 31.50 -5.29
N ARG A 526 -5.28 31.40 -5.82
CA ARG A 526 -5.06 30.99 -7.22
C ARG A 526 -5.53 29.57 -7.51
N LEU A 527 -5.31 28.62 -6.59
CA LEU A 527 -5.77 27.24 -6.77
C LEU A 527 -7.29 27.15 -6.67
N ALA A 528 -7.91 27.84 -5.71
CA ALA A 528 -9.37 27.90 -5.54
C ALA A 528 -10.06 28.46 -6.80
N ALA A 529 -9.50 29.51 -7.41
CA ALA A 529 -10.02 30.08 -8.66
C ALA A 529 -10.04 29.09 -9.84
N LEU A 530 -9.23 28.03 -9.80
CA LEU A 530 -9.24 26.95 -10.79
C LEU A 530 -10.14 25.77 -10.37
N VAL A 531 -10.10 25.41 -9.09
CA VAL A 531 -10.78 24.22 -8.55
C VAL A 531 -12.27 24.46 -8.36
N ASP A 532 -12.68 25.60 -7.80
CA ASP A 532 -14.09 25.85 -7.46
C ASP A 532 -15.00 25.80 -8.69
N PRO A 533 -14.66 26.42 -9.85
CA PRO A 533 -15.50 26.31 -11.05
C PRO A 533 -15.58 24.88 -11.62
N LEU A 534 -14.51 24.08 -11.45
CA LEU A 534 -14.52 22.68 -11.88
C LEU A 534 -15.46 21.84 -11.02
N LEU A 535 -15.59 22.17 -9.73
CA LEU A 535 -16.45 21.44 -8.79
C LEU A 535 -17.89 21.97 -8.72
N ASP A 536 -18.15 23.18 -9.25
CA ASP A 536 -19.47 23.81 -9.19
C ASP A 536 -20.57 22.97 -9.87
N GLY A 537 -21.68 22.79 -9.17
CA GLY A 537 -22.85 22.04 -9.64
C GLY A 537 -22.69 20.52 -9.73
N LEU A 538 -21.58 19.93 -9.24
CA LEU A 538 -21.44 18.48 -9.16
C LEU A 538 -22.42 17.87 -8.14
N PRO A 539 -22.93 16.65 -8.38
CA PRO A 539 -23.69 15.90 -7.38
C PRO A 539 -22.89 15.71 -6.08
N ALA A 540 -23.60 15.38 -4.98
CA ALA A 540 -22.95 15.11 -3.71
C ALA A 540 -22.28 13.73 -3.67
N ASP A 541 -22.85 12.74 -4.38
CA ASP A 541 -22.33 11.38 -4.48
C ASP A 541 -21.59 11.18 -5.82
N PRO A 542 -20.30 10.80 -5.81
CA PRO A 542 -19.53 10.46 -7.02
C PRO A 542 -20.14 9.36 -7.89
N VAL A 543 -20.97 8.47 -7.32
CA VAL A 543 -21.67 7.42 -8.07
C VAL A 543 -22.60 8.04 -9.13
N ASP A 544 -23.24 9.16 -8.79
CA ASP A 544 -24.17 9.88 -9.65
C ASP A 544 -23.48 10.73 -10.73
N PHE A 545 -22.14 10.83 -10.72
CA PHE A 545 -21.42 11.64 -11.67
C PHE A 545 -21.53 11.06 -13.09
N THR A 546 -21.94 11.91 -14.03
CA THR A 546 -21.73 11.68 -15.46
C THR A 546 -20.23 11.64 -15.79
N GLU A 547 -19.85 11.06 -16.94
CA GLU A 547 -18.44 10.99 -17.36
C GLU A 547 -17.75 12.37 -17.40
N SER A 548 -18.49 13.41 -17.84
CA SER A 548 -17.97 14.78 -17.89
C SER A 548 -17.76 15.37 -16.50
N GLU A 549 -18.63 15.05 -15.55
CA GLU A 549 -18.52 15.46 -14.15
C GLU A 549 -17.37 14.75 -13.44
N ARG A 550 -17.19 13.44 -13.69
CA ARG A 550 -16.01 12.68 -13.24
C ARG A 550 -14.71 13.30 -13.77
N ALA A 551 -14.67 13.68 -15.05
CA ALA A 551 -13.50 14.32 -15.65
C ALA A 551 -13.20 15.69 -15.02
N ARG A 552 -14.23 16.50 -14.71
CA ARG A 552 -14.06 17.78 -14.00
C ARG A 552 -13.52 17.57 -12.59
N ALA A 553 -14.10 16.65 -11.82
CA ALA A 553 -13.65 16.31 -10.48
C ALA A 553 -12.20 15.79 -10.47
N LEU A 554 -11.83 14.95 -11.45
CA LEU A 554 -10.49 14.40 -11.59
C LEU A 554 -9.46 15.47 -11.99
N LEU A 555 -9.83 16.42 -12.85
CA LEU A 555 -8.97 17.57 -13.18
C LEU A 555 -8.77 18.47 -11.96
N ALA A 556 -9.84 18.77 -11.21
CA ALA A 556 -9.77 19.52 -9.96
C ALA A 556 -8.84 18.83 -8.95
N ALA A 557 -8.97 17.50 -8.79
CA ALA A 557 -8.09 16.68 -7.96
C ALA A 557 -6.63 16.63 -8.46
N SER A 558 -6.40 16.84 -9.75
CA SER A 558 -5.05 16.89 -10.32
C SER A 558 -4.36 18.24 -10.09
N VAL A 559 -5.11 19.32 -9.86
CA VAL A 559 -4.56 20.64 -9.52
C VAL A 559 -3.89 20.58 -8.13
N GLY A 560 -2.59 20.87 -8.08
CA GLY A 560 -1.78 20.75 -6.86
C GLY A 560 -1.32 19.33 -6.51
N TYR A 561 -1.50 18.37 -7.43
CA TYR A 561 -1.09 16.98 -7.26
C TYR A 561 0.39 16.85 -6.87
N HIS A 562 1.31 17.49 -7.61
CA HIS A 562 2.75 17.30 -7.37
C HIS A 562 3.20 17.94 -6.05
N ARG A 563 2.50 18.98 -5.58
CA ARG A 563 2.70 19.52 -4.22
C ARG A 563 2.29 18.48 -3.18
N ARG A 564 1.09 17.91 -3.28
CA ARG A 564 0.60 16.88 -2.34
C ARG A 564 1.53 15.67 -2.29
N GLU A 565 2.13 15.27 -3.41
CA GLU A 565 3.16 14.21 -3.44
C GLU A 565 4.43 14.53 -2.62
N THR A 566 4.77 15.81 -2.42
CA THR A 566 5.98 16.21 -1.69
C THR A 566 5.76 16.42 -0.19
N ASN A 567 4.51 16.65 0.25
CA ASN A 567 4.18 16.91 1.65
C ASN A 567 4.49 15.73 2.60
N PRO A 568 4.17 14.47 2.27
CA PRO A 568 4.46 13.32 3.13
C PRO A 568 5.94 13.22 3.53
N ALA A 569 6.86 13.44 2.58
CA ALA A 569 8.29 13.36 2.86
C ALA A 569 8.77 14.45 3.82
N TRP A 570 8.15 15.64 3.79
CA TRP A 570 8.42 16.69 4.78
C TRP A 570 7.86 16.35 6.16
N TRP A 571 6.60 15.91 6.22
CA TRP A 571 5.99 15.48 7.49
C TRP A 571 6.75 14.34 8.13
N GLU A 572 7.18 13.38 7.32
CA GLU A 572 7.96 12.23 7.75
C GLU A 572 9.31 12.66 8.31
N HIS A 573 9.99 13.60 7.66
CA HIS A 573 11.23 14.14 8.18
C HIS A 573 11.07 14.74 9.59
N PHE A 574 10.05 15.57 9.81
CA PHE A 574 9.81 16.17 11.13
C PHE A 574 9.40 15.13 12.17
N ARG A 575 8.56 14.14 11.79
CA ARG A 575 8.24 12.98 12.64
C ARG A 575 9.52 12.25 13.05
N GLN A 576 10.42 11.96 12.11
CA GLN A 576 11.67 11.25 12.38
C GLN A 576 12.63 12.02 13.28
N LEU A 577 12.66 13.34 13.19
CA LEU A 577 13.41 14.18 14.13
C LEU A 577 12.83 14.10 15.54
N ALA A 578 11.50 14.07 15.68
CA ALA A 578 10.82 14.01 16.97
C ALA A 578 10.72 12.59 17.57
N ALA A 579 10.82 11.53 16.76
CA ALA A 579 10.58 10.15 17.17
C ALA A 579 11.61 9.61 18.19
N PRO A 580 11.20 8.74 19.13
CA PRO A 580 12.12 7.91 19.91
C PRO A 580 13.04 7.06 19.00
N LEU A 581 14.28 6.81 19.44
CA LEU A 581 15.22 6.02 18.64
C LEU A 581 14.74 4.58 18.41
N THR A 582 14.03 3.98 19.37
CA THR A 582 13.45 2.64 19.24
C THR A 582 12.45 2.51 18.10
N ASP A 583 11.77 3.60 17.77
CA ASP A 583 10.78 3.62 16.69
C ASP A 583 11.50 3.71 15.33
N LEU A 584 12.58 4.52 15.29
CA LEU A 584 13.48 4.60 14.14
C LEU A 584 14.23 3.29 13.86
N GLU A 585 14.49 2.45 14.87
CA GLU A 585 15.11 1.12 14.66
C GLU A 585 14.26 0.23 13.72
N THR A 586 12.94 0.43 13.70
CA THR A 586 12.01 -0.31 12.85
C THR A 586 11.65 0.43 11.55
N ASP A 587 12.05 1.69 11.43
CA ASP A 587 11.75 2.53 10.28
C ASP A 587 12.70 2.23 9.12
N THR A 588 12.16 1.53 8.11
CA THR A 588 12.90 1.10 6.92
C THR A 588 13.39 2.25 6.03
N SER A 589 13.02 3.51 6.31
CA SER A 589 13.45 4.69 5.55
C SER A 589 14.64 5.43 6.19
N CYS A 590 15.07 5.03 7.39
CA CYS A 590 16.23 5.59 8.06
C CYS A 590 17.23 4.50 8.48
N ALA A 591 18.31 4.90 9.16
CA ALA A 591 19.26 3.96 9.73
C ALA A 591 19.65 4.39 11.14
N VAL A 592 19.46 3.50 12.12
CA VAL A 592 19.96 3.66 13.48
C VAL A 592 21.28 2.91 13.63
N PRO A 593 22.39 3.59 13.96
CA PRO A 593 23.70 2.96 14.13
C PRO A 593 23.76 2.00 15.31
N ILE A 594 24.32 0.80 15.10
CA ILE A 594 24.84 -0.06 16.17
C ILE A 594 26.15 0.52 16.71
N SER A 595 27.01 1.02 15.82
CA SER A 595 28.26 1.68 16.18
C SER A 595 28.70 2.69 15.13
N ILE A 596 29.51 3.67 15.54
CA ILE A 596 29.96 4.77 14.68
C ILE A 596 31.45 5.01 14.91
N GLN A 597 32.20 5.04 13.82
CA GLN A 597 33.58 5.51 13.76
C GLN A 597 33.63 6.85 13.00
N ALA A 598 34.12 7.90 13.65
CA ALA A 598 34.22 9.23 13.06
C ALA A 598 35.69 9.56 12.76
N GLY A 599 35.96 10.01 11.53
CA GLY A 599 37.24 10.59 11.13
C GLY A 599 37.39 12.05 11.56
N GLU A 600 38.58 12.61 11.38
CA GLU A 600 38.87 14.02 11.68
C GLU A 600 38.23 14.98 10.66
N TRP A 601 37.93 16.20 11.11
CA TRP A 601 37.46 17.29 10.24
C TRP A 601 38.61 17.84 9.39
N VAL A 602 38.40 17.88 8.08
CA VAL A 602 39.30 18.45 7.09
C VAL A 602 38.79 19.84 6.68
N PRO A 603 39.58 20.93 6.85
CA PRO A 603 39.17 22.28 6.49
C PRO A 603 39.06 22.46 4.95
N PRO A 604 38.25 23.41 4.46
CA PRO A 604 38.07 23.64 3.04
C PRO A 604 39.36 24.08 2.33
N THR A 605 39.60 23.56 1.13
CA THR A 605 40.69 24.01 0.23
C THR A 605 40.13 24.70 -1.01
N GLY A 606 40.72 25.82 -1.42
CA GLY A 606 40.35 26.52 -2.67
C GLY A 606 39.07 27.36 -2.56
N ARG A 607 38.12 27.19 -3.50
CA ARG A 607 36.83 27.92 -3.52
C ARG A 607 35.74 27.31 -2.62
N ALA A 608 36.01 26.17 -1.97
CA ALA A 608 35.07 25.54 -1.04
C ALA A 608 34.95 26.37 0.25
N ARG A 609 33.76 26.35 0.88
CA ARG A 609 33.47 27.13 2.11
C ARG A 609 33.18 26.26 3.35
N THR A 610 33.14 24.94 3.21
CA THR A 610 32.74 24.00 4.27
C THR A 610 33.85 23.02 4.61
N ALA A 611 34.01 22.71 5.89
CA ALA A 611 34.84 21.60 6.37
C ALA A 611 34.10 20.27 6.13
N LYS A 612 34.85 19.17 6.02
CA LYS A 612 34.30 17.84 5.75
C LYS A 612 34.88 16.78 6.67
N ARG A 613 34.11 15.76 7.04
CA ARG A 613 34.63 14.54 7.71
C ARG A 613 33.99 13.28 7.13
N ALA A 614 34.69 12.16 7.28
CA ALA A 614 34.16 10.84 6.95
C ALA A 614 33.58 10.16 8.21
N LEU A 615 32.42 9.54 8.08
CA LEU A 615 31.78 8.72 9.12
C LEU A 615 31.60 7.31 8.59
N THR A 616 31.98 6.30 9.39
CA THR A 616 31.69 4.89 9.12
C THR A 616 30.71 4.38 10.16
N ILE A 617 29.55 3.94 9.71
CA ILE A 617 28.41 3.58 10.56
C ILE A 617 28.08 2.12 10.33
N ALA A 618 28.07 1.32 11.40
CA ALA A 618 27.58 -0.06 11.36
C ALA A 618 26.10 -0.12 11.73
N CYS A 619 25.30 -0.87 10.99
CA CYS A 619 23.85 -1.04 11.17
C CYS A 619 23.49 -2.50 11.53
N ASP A 620 22.29 -2.70 12.07
CA ASP A 620 21.76 -4.03 12.34
C ASP A 620 21.58 -4.82 11.02
N PRO A 621 22.23 -5.99 10.86
CA PRO A 621 22.04 -6.82 9.69
C PRO A 621 20.60 -7.31 9.49
N GLU A 622 19.76 -7.33 10.53
CA GLU A 622 18.32 -7.63 10.41
C GLU A 622 17.47 -6.40 10.06
N HIS A 623 17.96 -5.18 10.33
CA HIS A 623 17.32 -3.90 10.01
C HIS A 623 18.27 -3.02 9.16
N PRO A 624 18.48 -3.37 7.89
CA PRO A 624 19.47 -2.72 7.04
C PRO A 624 19.03 -1.33 6.63
N HIS A 625 20.00 -0.43 6.48
CA HIS A 625 19.76 0.91 5.99
C HIS A 625 19.25 0.91 4.52
N PRO A 626 18.40 1.89 4.14
CA PRO A 626 17.85 1.98 2.79
C PRO A 626 18.79 2.66 1.78
N PHE A 627 19.84 3.33 2.25
CA PHE A 627 20.63 4.24 1.42
C PHE A 627 21.61 3.52 0.47
N THR A 628 21.88 4.18 -0.65
CA THR A 628 22.80 3.75 -1.72
C THR A 628 23.88 4.79 -1.98
N THR A 629 24.96 4.37 -2.66
CA THR A 629 26.09 5.26 -2.95
C THR A 629 25.65 6.44 -3.82
N GLY A 630 25.96 7.66 -3.36
CA GLY A 630 25.64 8.91 -4.03
C GLY A 630 24.42 9.64 -3.48
N ASP A 631 23.61 8.99 -2.65
CA ASP A 631 22.42 9.58 -2.03
C ASP A 631 22.78 10.76 -1.13
N LYS A 632 21.88 11.75 -1.11
CA LYS A 632 21.89 12.83 -0.13
C LYS A 632 21.05 12.41 1.07
N VAL A 633 21.60 12.56 2.27
CA VAL A 633 20.98 12.12 3.53
C VAL A 633 21.12 13.22 4.57
N ARG A 634 20.36 13.13 5.65
CA ARG A 634 20.52 13.99 6.83
C ARG A 634 20.95 13.20 8.06
N LEU A 635 21.84 13.77 8.85
CA LEU A 635 22.35 13.18 10.07
C LEU A 635 21.66 13.83 11.27
N ARG A 636 20.99 13.03 12.10
CA ARG A 636 20.27 13.52 13.29
C ARG A 636 21.21 13.67 14.48
N TYR A 637 21.17 14.82 15.14
CA TYR A 637 21.88 15.14 16.38
C TYR A 637 20.87 15.73 17.37
N GLY A 638 20.23 14.91 18.20
CA GLY A 638 19.14 15.35 19.06
C GLY A 638 17.92 15.78 18.23
N GLN A 639 17.56 17.06 18.34
CA GLN A 639 16.46 17.68 17.57
C GLN A 639 16.93 18.35 16.26
N GLU A 640 18.24 18.43 16.02
CA GLU A 640 18.79 19.03 14.80
C GLU A 640 19.17 17.97 13.76
N SER A 641 19.32 18.40 12.50
CA SER A 641 19.94 17.58 11.48
C SER A 641 20.88 18.33 10.54
N ARG A 642 21.84 17.59 9.97
CA ARG A 642 22.88 18.13 9.07
C ARG A 642 22.97 17.35 7.77
N ASP A 643 23.29 18.03 6.68
CA ASP A 643 23.43 17.38 5.37
C ASP A 643 24.69 16.51 5.27
N ALA A 644 24.53 15.32 4.71
CA ALA A 644 25.61 14.43 4.36
C ALA A 644 25.36 13.72 3.04
N ARG A 645 26.40 13.06 2.52
CA ARG A 645 26.32 12.27 1.29
C ARG A 645 26.86 10.87 1.51
N VAL A 646 26.18 9.88 0.96
CA VAL A 646 26.65 8.50 0.98
C VAL A 646 27.79 8.33 -0.03
N VAL A 647 28.98 7.97 0.45
CA VAL A 647 30.18 7.75 -0.36
C VAL A 647 30.35 6.28 -0.71
N ALA A 648 30.03 5.40 0.24
CA ALA A 648 29.97 3.96 0.05
C ALA A 648 28.85 3.38 0.91
N ALA A 649 28.28 2.27 0.46
CA ALA A 649 27.17 1.60 1.13
C ALA A 649 27.30 0.09 0.96
N SER A 650 27.20 -0.67 2.05
CA SER A 650 27.13 -2.13 2.07
C SER A 650 25.83 -2.61 2.72
N ALA A 651 25.75 -3.87 3.16
CA ALA A 651 24.57 -4.37 3.89
C ALA A 651 24.52 -3.90 5.35
N GLU A 652 25.70 -3.80 5.96
CA GLU A 652 25.90 -3.63 7.40
C GLU A 652 26.62 -2.32 7.71
N GLU A 653 27.09 -1.60 6.69
CA GLU A 653 27.96 -0.44 6.87
C GLU A 653 27.68 0.67 5.85
N LEU A 654 27.63 1.91 6.33
CA LEU A 654 27.60 3.14 5.53
C LEU A 654 28.89 3.94 5.74
N THR A 655 29.44 4.44 4.64
CA THR A 655 30.45 5.50 4.67
C THR A 655 29.83 6.80 4.19
N LEU A 656 29.79 7.80 5.06
CA LEU A 656 29.17 9.10 4.81
C LEU A 656 30.23 10.20 4.80
N GLU A 657 30.04 11.20 3.94
CA GLU A 657 30.75 12.48 3.98
C GLU A 657 29.79 13.55 4.51
N GLU A 658 30.06 14.03 5.71
CA GLU A 658 29.35 15.15 6.32
C GLU A 658 30.09 16.45 6.01
N SER A 659 29.34 17.53 5.76
CA SER A 659 29.91 18.87 5.61
C SER A 659 29.30 19.85 6.59
N SER A 660 30.12 20.73 7.15
CA SER A 660 29.69 21.76 8.09
C SER A 660 30.47 23.06 7.86
N LYS A 661 29.96 24.20 8.33
CA LYS A 661 30.75 25.42 8.38
C LYS A 661 31.90 25.24 9.37
N VAL A 662 33.02 25.93 9.15
CA VAL A 662 34.27 25.69 9.91
C VAL A 662 34.07 25.99 11.41
N ASP A 663 33.23 26.96 11.73
CA ASP A 663 32.84 27.41 13.07
C ASP A 663 31.75 26.54 13.74
N GLU A 664 31.13 25.61 13.01
CA GLU A 664 30.02 24.74 13.48
C GLU A 664 30.43 23.25 13.59
N THR A 665 31.74 22.95 13.51
CA THR A 665 32.27 21.59 13.61
C THR A 665 32.18 21.05 15.05
N THR A 666 31.76 19.79 15.21
CA THR A 666 31.61 19.11 16.53
C THR A 666 32.27 17.72 16.53
N ALA A 667 32.61 17.22 17.72
CA ALA A 667 33.04 15.84 17.97
C ALA A 667 31.86 14.87 18.12
N ASP A 668 30.63 15.37 18.26
CA ASP A 668 29.44 14.56 18.45
C ASP A 668 29.21 13.60 17.28
N ARG A 669 28.48 12.52 17.59
CA ARG A 669 28.14 11.46 16.64
C ARG A 669 26.64 11.47 16.38
N PRO A 670 26.21 11.22 15.13
CA PRO A 670 24.80 11.23 14.80
C PRO A 670 24.07 10.05 15.45
N GLN A 671 22.83 10.25 15.86
CA GLN A 671 21.99 9.19 16.43
C GLN A 671 21.25 8.38 15.35
N ALA A 672 21.02 8.98 14.18
CA ALA A 672 20.36 8.33 13.05
C ALA A 672 20.76 8.97 11.70
N VAL A 673 20.59 8.22 10.61
CA VAL A 673 20.70 8.70 9.23
C VAL A 673 19.30 8.73 8.61
N LEU A 674 18.85 9.91 8.21
CA LEU A 674 17.52 10.20 7.66
C LEU A 674 17.58 10.47 6.14
N PRO A 675 16.45 10.34 5.41
CA PRO A 675 16.36 10.76 4.01
C PRO A 675 16.71 12.24 3.78
N GLY A 676 17.23 12.56 2.59
CA GLY A 676 17.48 13.93 2.15
C GLY A 676 16.22 14.69 1.72
N ASP A 677 16.38 15.95 1.31
CA ASP A 677 15.26 16.83 0.96
C ASP A 677 14.38 16.31 -0.20
N PRO A 678 13.06 16.51 -0.13
CA PRO A 678 12.15 16.23 -1.24
C PRO A 678 12.45 17.08 -2.48
N VAL A 679 12.17 16.52 -3.67
CA VAL A 679 12.35 17.24 -4.94
C VAL A 679 11.27 18.30 -5.11
N ARG A 680 11.65 19.52 -5.53
CA ARG A 680 10.68 20.60 -5.79
C ARG A 680 9.74 20.25 -6.96
N PRO A 681 8.42 20.53 -6.86
CA PRO A 681 7.42 20.05 -7.82
C PRO A 681 7.34 20.85 -9.15
N ALA A 682 7.80 22.10 -9.18
CA ALA A 682 7.80 22.91 -10.41
C ALA A 682 8.74 22.30 -11.48
N PRO A 683 8.38 22.31 -12.78
CA PRO A 683 7.27 23.07 -13.39
C PRO A 683 5.97 22.27 -13.62
N LYS A 684 5.82 21.07 -13.05
CA LYS A 684 4.70 20.16 -13.41
C LYS A 684 3.33 20.68 -12.93
N ASP A 685 3.26 21.19 -11.70
CA ASP A 685 2.05 21.82 -11.14
C ASP A 685 1.51 22.96 -12.03
N GLU A 686 2.41 23.79 -12.59
CA GLU A 686 2.01 24.93 -13.43
C GLU A 686 1.37 24.47 -14.75
N ALA A 687 1.87 23.38 -15.35
CA ALA A 687 1.31 22.86 -16.58
C ALA A 687 -0.09 22.25 -16.39
N VAL A 688 -0.36 21.58 -15.25
CA VAL A 688 -1.70 21.10 -14.91
C VAL A 688 -2.65 22.27 -14.64
N ALA A 689 -2.18 23.32 -13.96
CA ALA A 689 -2.97 24.53 -13.74
C ALA A 689 -3.36 25.22 -15.06
N ASP A 690 -2.48 25.25 -16.06
CA ASP A 690 -2.80 25.80 -17.38
C ASP A 690 -3.85 24.97 -18.14
N LEU A 691 -3.82 23.64 -18.00
CA LEU A 691 -4.88 22.78 -18.52
C LEU A 691 -6.22 23.02 -17.80
N ALA A 692 -6.19 23.17 -16.47
CA ALA A 692 -7.37 23.50 -15.69
C ALA A 692 -7.97 24.84 -16.13
N GLN A 693 -7.13 25.86 -16.33
CA GLN A 693 -7.58 27.17 -16.82
C GLN A 693 -8.24 27.05 -18.21
N LEU A 694 -7.63 26.30 -19.14
CA LEU A 694 -8.21 26.06 -20.48
C LEU A 694 -9.62 25.46 -20.41
N VAL A 695 -9.86 24.54 -19.47
CA VAL A 695 -11.16 23.91 -19.26
C VAL A 695 -12.14 24.89 -18.62
N VAL A 696 -11.73 25.58 -17.55
CA VAL A 696 -12.55 26.58 -16.84
C VAL A 696 -13.04 27.67 -17.80
N ASP A 697 -12.19 28.17 -18.69
CA ASP A 697 -12.52 29.20 -19.67
C ASP A 697 -13.59 28.78 -20.69
N GLN A 698 -13.86 27.46 -20.81
CA GLN A 698 -14.79 26.89 -21.80
C GLN A 698 -16.00 26.18 -21.17
N LEU A 699 -16.08 26.14 -19.84
CA LEU A 699 -17.23 25.57 -19.13
C LEU A 699 -18.54 26.26 -19.56
N PRO A 700 -19.67 25.51 -19.66
CA PRO A 700 -19.86 24.13 -19.20
C PRO A 700 -19.40 23.05 -20.20
N LYS A 701 -18.86 23.40 -21.37
CA LYS A 701 -18.43 22.42 -22.39
C LYS A 701 -16.95 22.11 -22.22
N LEU A 702 -16.62 20.83 -22.09
CA LEU A 702 -15.22 20.39 -22.02
C LEU A 702 -14.54 20.53 -23.40
N PRO A 703 -13.34 21.14 -23.48
CA PRO A 703 -12.66 21.38 -24.75
C PRO A 703 -12.13 20.09 -25.39
N PRO A 704 -12.04 20.05 -26.73
CA PRO A 704 -11.40 18.95 -27.44
C PRO A 704 -9.87 19.01 -27.25
N HIS A 705 -9.36 18.23 -26.31
CA HIS A 705 -7.95 18.22 -25.93
C HIS A 705 -7.51 16.81 -25.52
N PRO A 706 -6.31 16.32 -25.88
CA PRO A 706 -5.90 14.95 -25.59
C PRO A 706 -5.90 14.63 -24.09
N GLY A 707 -5.51 15.59 -23.23
CA GLY A 707 -5.60 15.43 -21.78
C GLY A 707 -7.04 15.34 -21.26
N VAL A 708 -7.98 16.07 -21.87
CA VAL A 708 -9.41 16.04 -21.49
C VAL A 708 -10.09 14.77 -21.99
N ASP A 709 -9.76 14.32 -23.19
CA ASP A 709 -10.22 13.04 -23.74
C ASP A 709 -9.76 11.87 -22.85
N LEU A 710 -8.52 11.92 -22.34
CA LEU A 710 -7.99 10.95 -21.38
C LEU A 710 -8.75 10.95 -20.06
N LEU A 711 -9.04 12.12 -19.47
CA LEU A 711 -9.84 12.24 -18.25
C LEU A 711 -11.22 11.58 -18.40
N ARG A 712 -11.85 11.77 -19.57
CA ARG A 712 -13.17 11.24 -19.90
C ARG A 712 -13.18 9.78 -20.36
N ARG A 713 -12.01 9.16 -20.56
CA ARG A 713 -11.84 7.80 -21.12
C ARG A 713 -12.56 7.62 -22.46
N LEU A 714 -12.49 8.64 -23.33
CA LEU A 714 -13.14 8.56 -24.64
C LEU A 714 -12.33 7.71 -25.64
N PRO A 715 -13.02 7.01 -26.57
CA PRO A 715 -12.36 6.47 -27.76
C PRO A 715 -11.56 7.54 -28.50
N PRO A 716 -10.39 7.21 -29.08
CA PRO A 716 -9.54 8.19 -29.74
C PRO A 716 -10.27 8.89 -30.88
N ARG A 717 -10.23 10.23 -30.89
CA ARG A 717 -10.84 11.03 -31.96
C ARG A 717 -9.94 11.04 -33.19
N LEU A 718 -10.53 10.69 -34.34
CA LEU A 718 -9.85 10.55 -35.62
C LEU A 718 -10.36 11.59 -36.64
N ARG A 719 -9.47 12.05 -37.54
CA ARG A 719 -9.80 12.94 -38.67
C ARG A 719 -10.73 12.28 -39.69
N LYS A 720 -10.73 10.94 -39.75
CA LYS A 720 -11.54 10.13 -40.66
C LYS A 720 -12.12 8.93 -39.91
N GLY A 721 -13.44 8.81 -39.87
CA GLY A 721 -14.16 7.73 -39.18
C GLY A 721 -14.26 7.93 -37.67
N ASN A 722 -15.11 7.12 -37.02
CA ASN A 722 -15.38 7.21 -35.58
C ASN A 722 -14.87 5.98 -34.81
N LYS A 723 -14.10 5.09 -35.46
CA LYS A 723 -13.62 3.84 -34.87
C LYS A 723 -12.16 3.62 -35.24
N LEU A 724 -11.40 3.03 -34.32
CA LEU A 724 -10.03 2.61 -34.57
C LEU A 724 -9.98 1.56 -35.70
N PRO A 725 -8.93 1.59 -36.54
CA PRO A 725 -8.63 0.50 -37.47
C PRO A 725 -8.63 -0.85 -36.75
N ALA A 726 -9.26 -1.86 -37.36
CA ALA A 726 -9.24 -3.21 -36.78
C ALA A 726 -7.80 -3.76 -36.78
N PRO A 727 -7.38 -4.50 -35.74
CA PRO A 727 -6.07 -5.15 -35.69
C PRO A 727 -5.85 -6.03 -36.93
N GLY A 728 -4.85 -5.69 -37.75
CA GLY A 728 -4.42 -6.52 -38.89
C GLY A 728 -3.33 -7.54 -38.49
N GLU A 729 -2.78 -8.26 -39.47
CA GLU A 729 -1.64 -9.16 -39.26
C GLU A 729 -0.38 -8.41 -38.78
N ASP A 730 -0.20 -7.16 -39.22
CA ASP A 730 0.85 -6.25 -38.73
C ASP A 730 0.25 -5.16 -37.85
N LEU A 731 0.17 -5.44 -36.55
CA LEU A 731 -0.33 -4.50 -35.55
C LEU A 731 0.50 -3.20 -35.49
N VAL A 732 1.79 -3.22 -35.85
CA VAL A 732 2.61 -1.99 -35.89
C VAL A 732 2.11 -1.07 -36.98
N ALA A 733 1.82 -1.61 -38.17
CA ALA A 733 1.23 -0.84 -39.27
C ALA A 733 -0.15 -0.29 -38.90
N THR A 734 -1.01 -1.08 -38.24
CA THR A 734 -2.32 -0.63 -37.75
C THR A 734 -2.20 0.51 -36.74
N VAL A 735 -1.25 0.45 -35.80
CA VAL A 735 -1.00 1.55 -34.85
C VAL A 735 -0.52 2.80 -35.57
N ILE A 736 0.37 2.68 -36.56
CA ILE A 736 0.83 3.83 -37.37
C ILE A 736 -0.35 4.49 -38.09
N GLU A 737 -1.22 3.71 -38.73
CA GLU A 737 -2.43 4.20 -39.39
C GLU A 737 -3.34 4.98 -38.41
N ALA A 738 -3.55 4.42 -37.22
CA ALA A 738 -4.35 5.06 -36.19
C ALA A 738 -3.74 6.40 -35.72
N VAL A 739 -2.42 6.46 -35.49
CA VAL A 739 -1.73 7.68 -35.06
C VAL A 739 -1.77 8.76 -36.15
N ASP A 740 -1.59 8.40 -37.41
CA ASP A 740 -1.69 9.34 -38.53
C ASP A 740 -3.09 9.96 -38.64
N ALA A 741 -4.12 9.18 -38.27
CA ALA A 741 -5.51 9.60 -38.27
C ALA A 741 -5.91 10.42 -37.02
N LEU A 742 -5.10 10.49 -35.95
CA LEU A 742 -5.48 11.22 -34.73
C LEU A 742 -5.75 12.71 -34.97
N ASP A 743 -6.76 13.22 -34.26
CA ASP A 743 -7.19 14.62 -34.29
C ASP A 743 -7.31 15.21 -32.88
N GLY A 744 -6.18 15.64 -32.32
CA GLY A 744 -6.18 16.35 -31.04
C GLY A 744 -6.54 15.45 -29.86
N SER A 745 -6.13 14.17 -29.88
CA SER A 745 -6.62 13.12 -28.98
C SER A 745 -5.51 12.18 -28.48
N ALA A 746 -5.86 11.19 -27.66
CA ALA A 746 -4.93 10.23 -27.07
C ALA A 746 -5.20 8.80 -27.59
N LEU A 747 -4.15 8.06 -27.95
CA LEU A 747 -4.21 6.64 -28.29
C LEU A 747 -3.40 5.83 -27.27
N ALA A 748 -3.96 4.75 -26.77
CA ALA A 748 -3.26 3.84 -25.88
C ALA A 748 -2.83 2.53 -26.56
N VAL A 749 -1.65 2.05 -26.19
CA VAL A 749 -1.16 0.72 -26.55
C VAL A 749 -0.65 0.05 -25.28
N GLN A 750 -1.36 -0.98 -24.85
CA GLN A 750 -0.92 -1.84 -23.78
C GLN A 750 0.06 -2.87 -24.35
N GLY A 751 1.31 -2.82 -23.89
CA GLY A 751 2.37 -3.72 -24.32
C GLY A 751 2.92 -4.55 -23.16
N PRO A 752 2.52 -5.81 -23.01
CA PRO A 752 3.08 -6.76 -22.05
C PRO A 752 4.62 -6.94 -22.17
N PRO A 753 5.26 -7.61 -21.19
CA PRO A 753 6.67 -7.95 -21.23
C PRO A 753 7.07 -8.69 -22.51
N GLY A 754 8.11 -8.20 -23.19
CA GLY A 754 8.61 -8.79 -24.44
C GLY A 754 7.72 -8.58 -25.66
N ALA A 755 6.61 -7.84 -25.56
CA ALA A 755 5.68 -7.62 -26.67
C ALA A 755 6.20 -6.64 -27.76
N GLY A 756 7.34 -5.99 -27.51
CA GLY A 756 8.01 -5.12 -28.49
C GLY A 756 7.60 -3.65 -28.44
N LYS A 757 7.21 -3.11 -27.28
CA LYS A 757 6.90 -1.67 -27.10
C LYS A 757 7.95 -0.73 -27.70
N THR A 758 9.22 -0.94 -27.38
CA THR A 758 10.33 -0.12 -27.88
C THR A 758 10.53 -0.27 -29.39
N TYR A 759 10.26 -1.46 -29.94
CA TYR A 759 10.30 -1.71 -31.39
C TYR A 759 9.17 -0.94 -32.11
N LEU A 760 7.94 -1.00 -31.58
CA LEU A 760 6.80 -0.22 -32.05
C LEU A 760 7.11 1.29 -31.99
N ALA A 761 7.60 1.79 -30.86
CA ALA A 761 7.95 3.19 -30.68
C ALA A 761 8.99 3.66 -31.71
N GLY A 762 10.06 2.90 -31.92
CA GLY A 762 11.10 3.24 -32.90
C GLY A 762 10.57 3.30 -34.34
N LYS A 763 9.72 2.35 -34.75
CA LYS A 763 9.08 2.35 -36.07
C LYS A 763 8.11 3.53 -36.24
N LEU A 764 7.29 3.79 -35.23
CA LEU A 764 6.33 4.90 -35.22
C LEU A 764 7.04 6.25 -35.32
N ILE A 765 8.08 6.48 -34.51
CA ILE A 765 8.84 7.73 -34.52
C ILE A 765 9.51 7.95 -35.86
N ALA A 766 10.18 6.92 -36.41
CA ALA A 766 10.83 7.01 -37.71
C ALA A 766 9.83 7.35 -38.84
N HIS A 767 8.62 6.77 -38.80
CA HIS A 767 7.54 7.10 -39.74
C HIS A 767 7.09 8.55 -39.60
N LEU A 768 6.73 8.98 -38.38
CA LEU A 768 6.22 10.33 -38.12
C LEU A 768 7.23 11.42 -38.49
N VAL A 769 8.50 11.25 -38.11
CA VAL A 769 9.55 12.22 -38.43
C VAL A 769 9.79 12.31 -39.93
N ARG A 770 9.81 11.18 -40.66
CA ARG A 770 9.90 11.18 -42.14
C ARG A 770 8.69 11.83 -42.81
N ALA A 771 7.52 11.75 -42.18
CA ALA A 771 6.32 12.47 -42.60
C ALA A 771 6.35 13.97 -42.25
N GLY A 772 7.47 14.48 -41.72
CA GLY A 772 7.66 15.89 -41.35
C GLY A 772 7.02 16.30 -40.03
N LYS A 773 6.64 15.33 -39.18
CA LYS A 773 6.04 15.61 -37.87
C LYS A 773 7.09 15.85 -36.80
N THR A 774 6.77 16.76 -35.88
CA THR A 774 7.56 17.00 -34.67
C THR A 774 7.13 16.02 -33.57
N VAL A 775 8.11 15.27 -33.03
CA VAL A 775 7.84 14.17 -32.08
C VAL A 775 8.59 14.39 -30.77
N ALA A 776 7.87 14.23 -29.66
CA ALA A 776 8.44 14.21 -28.31
C ALA A 776 8.34 12.81 -27.70
N VAL A 777 9.33 12.42 -26.90
CA VAL A 777 9.31 11.19 -26.09
C VAL A 777 9.57 11.52 -24.63
N THR A 778 8.66 11.08 -23.76
CA THR A 778 8.78 11.20 -22.30
C THR A 778 8.62 9.86 -21.59
N SER A 779 9.19 9.77 -20.39
CA SER A 779 9.01 8.65 -19.46
C SER A 779 9.40 9.08 -18.04
N ASN A 780 9.22 8.19 -17.06
CA ASN A 780 9.63 8.39 -15.66
C ASN A 780 11.15 8.44 -15.46
N SER A 781 11.93 7.82 -16.35
CA SER A 781 13.39 7.77 -16.23
C SER A 781 14.10 8.25 -17.50
N HIS A 782 15.28 8.86 -17.31
CA HIS A 782 16.14 9.23 -18.43
C HIS A 782 16.55 8.02 -19.28
N LYS A 783 16.76 6.86 -18.66
CA LYS A 783 17.20 5.64 -19.36
C LYS A 783 16.13 5.09 -20.29
N ALA A 784 14.86 5.09 -19.87
CA ALA A 784 13.74 4.68 -20.72
C ALA A 784 13.63 5.58 -21.96
N VAL A 785 13.71 6.90 -21.77
CA VAL A 785 13.73 7.87 -22.88
C VAL A 785 14.88 7.57 -23.85
N GLU A 786 16.11 7.40 -23.34
CA GLU A 786 17.29 7.11 -24.17
C GLU A 786 17.17 5.79 -24.94
N ASN A 787 16.53 4.76 -24.38
CA ASN A 787 16.27 3.50 -25.07
C ASN A 787 15.34 3.70 -26.28
N VAL A 788 14.28 4.51 -26.12
CA VAL A 788 13.37 4.85 -27.23
C VAL A 788 14.07 5.70 -28.29
N LEU A 789 14.86 6.70 -27.89
CA LEU A 789 15.67 7.50 -28.84
C LEU A 789 16.61 6.60 -29.65
N THR A 790 17.32 5.69 -28.98
CA THR A 790 18.22 4.73 -29.62
C THR A 790 17.46 3.86 -30.63
N ALA A 791 16.27 3.36 -30.26
CA ALA A 791 15.45 2.56 -31.15
C ALA A 791 14.91 3.35 -32.36
N ALA A 792 14.58 4.62 -32.19
CA ALA A 792 14.19 5.50 -33.28
C ALA A 792 15.35 5.74 -34.25
N MET A 793 16.54 6.08 -33.73
CA MET A 793 17.74 6.30 -34.54
C MET A 793 18.22 5.03 -35.23
N ALA A 794 18.03 3.84 -34.65
CA ALA A 794 18.30 2.58 -35.33
C ALA A 794 17.40 2.36 -36.57
N ASN A 795 16.20 2.95 -36.59
CA ASN A 795 15.27 2.87 -37.72
C ASN A 795 15.39 4.05 -38.71
N ALA A 796 15.95 5.18 -38.27
CA ALA A 796 16.21 6.39 -39.07
C ALA A 796 17.46 7.13 -38.52
N PRO A 797 18.69 6.68 -38.86
CA PRO A 797 19.93 7.23 -38.32
C PRO A 797 20.14 8.73 -38.61
N GLU A 798 19.56 9.22 -39.69
CA GLU A 798 19.67 10.59 -40.18
C GLU A 798 18.69 11.59 -39.53
N LEU A 799 17.80 11.13 -38.63
CA LEU A 799 16.76 11.98 -38.06
C LEU A 799 17.36 13.04 -37.09
N PRO A 800 16.93 14.32 -37.15
CA PRO A 800 17.34 15.31 -36.16
C PRO A 800 16.83 14.94 -34.75
N CYS A 801 17.74 14.75 -33.80
CA CYS A 801 17.42 14.27 -32.45
C CYS A 801 18.16 15.06 -31.38
N ALA A 802 17.46 15.51 -30.34
CA ALA A 802 18.06 16.19 -29.19
C ALA A 802 17.50 15.77 -27.83
N LYS A 803 18.35 15.78 -26.80
CA LYS A 803 17.96 15.55 -25.40
C LYS A 803 18.89 16.31 -24.45
N ARG A 804 18.32 17.02 -23.48
CA ARG A 804 19.09 17.70 -22.41
C ARG A 804 19.90 16.68 -21.59
N PRO A 805 21.21 16.91 -21.33
CA PRO A 805 22.00 16.00 -20.51
C PRO A 805 21.56 16.06 -19.04
N ARG A 806 21.68 14.94 -18.32
CA ARG A 806 21.41 14.88 -16.86
C ARG A 806 22.56 15.50 -16.05
N LYS A 807 23.79 15.37 -16.55
CA LYS A 807 25.03 15.89 -15.96
C LYS A 807 25.81 16.65 -17.05
N ALA A 808 27.12 16.40 -17.16
CA ALA A 808 27.90 16.86 -18.31
C ALA A 808 27.41 16.18 -19.61
N PRO A 809 27.51 16.86 -20.76
CA PRO A 809 27.26 16.25 -22.07
C PRO A 809 28.17 15.04 -22.31
N ASP A 810 27.61 13.99 -22.89
CA ASP A 810 28.34 12.76 -23.25
C ASP A 810 28.58 12.71 -24.77
N PRO A 811 29.82 12.87 -25.25
CA PRO A 811 30.11 12.93 -26.68
C PRO A 811 29.86 11.60 -27.43
N GLU A 812 29.66 10.48 -26.73
CA GLU A 812 29.41 9.17 -27.35
C GLU A 812 27.93 8.95 -27.73
N LEU A 813 27.03 9.81 -27.24
CA LEU A 813 25.59 9.69 -27.54
C LEU A 813 25.28 10.21 -28.96
N PRO A 814 24.40 9.52 -29.72
CA PRO A 814 24.14 9.85 -31.12
C PRO A 814 23.24 11.09 -31.33
N TRP A 815 22.70 11.67 -30.26
CA TRP A 815 21.83 12.85 -30.30
C TRP A 815 22.49 14.10 -29.72
N GLU A 816 22.01 15.27 -30.15
CA GLU A 816 22.50 16.55 -29.64
C GLU A 816 22.07 16.80 -28.19
N GLN A 817 22.91 17.52 -27.43
CA GLN A 817 22.73 17.72 -25.98
C GLN A 817 22.71 19.20 -25.58
N PRO A 818 21.60 19.92 -25.85
CA PRO A 818 21.44 21.30 -25.39
C PRO A 818 21.54 21.41 -23.86
N LYS A 819 22.26 22.42 -23.37
CA LYS A 819 22.60 22.57 -21.94
C LYS A 819 21.40 22.81 -21.01
N ASP A 820 20.33 23.42 -21.52
CA ASP A 820 19.14 23.80 -20.76
C ASP A 820 17.88 23.77 -21.65
N ASN A 821 16.70 23.97 -21.04
CA ASN A 821 15.42 23.90 -21.74
C ASN A 821 15.25 25.03 -22.79
N ASN A 822 15.85 26.21 -22.56
CA ASN A 822 15.78 27.32 -23.51
C ASN A 822 16.64 27.05 -24.74
N ALA A 823 17.82 26.45 -24.56
CA ALA A 823 18.66 25.98 -25.65
C ALA A 823 17.97 24.87 -26.45
N LEU A 824 17.26 23.95 -25.78
CA LEU A 824 16.49 22.90 -26.44
C LEU A 824 15.31 23.46 -27.26
N ALA A 825 14.58 24.45 -26.72
CA ALA A 825 13.52 25.12 -27.46
C ALA A 825 14.06 25.84 -28.71
N ARG A 826 15.20 26.52 -28.59
CA ARG A 826 15.87 27.15 -29.74
C ARG A 826 16.32 26.15 -30.79
N TRP A 827 16.92 25.04 -30.36
CA TRP A 827 17.33 23.96 -31.25
C TRP A 827 16.14 23.46 -32.09
N ARG A 828 14.93 23.36 -31.50
CA ARG A 828 13.71 23.00 -32.24
C ARG A 828 13.36 24.03 -33.32
N THR A 829 13.43 25.32 -32.99
CA THR A 829 13.12 26.39 -33.96
C THR A 829 14.14 26.49 -35.10
N GLU A 830 15.36 25.99 -34.89
CA GLU A 830 16.41 25.93 -35.91
C GLU A 830 16.23 24.74 -36.88
N HIS A 831 15.35 23.78 -36.56
CA HIS A 831 15.04 22.62 -37.39
C HIS A 831 13.61 22.72 -37.94
N ASP A 832 13.51 23.13 -39.20
CA ASP A 832 12.27 23.35 -39.98
C ASP A 832 11.68 22.06 -40.60
N THR A 833 12.30 20.91 -40.33
CA THR A 833 11.83 19.57 -40.71
C THR A 833 11.37 18.77 -39.50
N GLY A 834 10.78 17.59 -39.72
CA GLY A 834 10.41 16.68 -38.64
C GLY A 834 11.62 16.36 -37.75
N HIS A 835 11.44 16.38 -36.44
CA HIS A 835 12.51 16.19 -35.47
C HIS A 835 12.02 15.46 -34.21
N LEU A 836 12.96 14.88 -33.48
CA LEU A 836 12.74 14.11 -32.26
C LEU A 836 13.36 14.80 -31.05
N VAL A 837 12.58 14.98 -29.98
CA VAL A 837 13.08 15.48 -28.69
C VAL A 837 12.80 14.49 -27.57
N GLY A 838 13.82 14.13 -26.81
CA GLY A 838 13.70 13.31 -25.61
C GLY A 838 13.83 14.13 -24.33
N GLY A 839 12.97 13.85 -23.35
CA GLY A 839 13.00 14.51 -22.04
C GLY A 839 12.19 13.75 -21.00
N THR A 840 12.29 14.13 -19.73
CA THR A 840 11.35 13.65 -18.71
C THR A 840 10.12 14.56 -18.67
N ALA A 841 9.10 14.22 -17.86
CA ALA A 841 7.92 15.06 -17.68
C ALA A 841 8.27 16.53 -17.34
N TRP A 842 9.31 16.76 -16.55
CA TRP A 842 9.81 18.11 -16.22
C TRP A 842 10.27 18.91 -17.44
N THR A 843 10.80 18.26 -18.48
CA THR A 843 11.22 18.93 -19.72
C THR A 843 10.00 19.44 -20.48
N PHE A 844 8.96 18.61 -20.62
CA PHE A 844 7.78 18.94 -21.43
C PHE A 844 6.72 19.75 -20.66
N ALA A 845 6.73 19.73 -19.33
CA ALA A 845 5.95 20.65 -18.52
C ALA A 845 6.53 22.09 -18.51
N ASN A 846 7.80 22.26 -18.92
CA ASN A 846 8.45 23.57 -18.90
C ASN A 846 7.83 24.54 -19.92
N ALA A 847 7.55 25.77 -19.49
CA ALA A 847 6.91 26.79 -20.30
C ALA A 847 7.60 27.05 -21.67
N ALA A 848 8.94 26.98 -21.73
CA ALA A 848 9.68 27.20 -22.98
C ALA A 848 9.36 26.15 -24.06
N LEU A 849 9.08 24.90 -23.65
CA LEU A 849 8.75 23.82 -24.58
C LEU A 849 7.25 23.78 -24.90
N ARG A 850 6.38 24.20 -23.97
CA ARG A 850 4.91 24.27 -24.16
C ARG A 850 4.47 25.39 -25.10
N ALA A 851 5.28 26.44 -25.26
CA ALA A 851 4.98 27.56 -26.16
C ALA A 851 4.73 27.11 -27.62
N GLU A 852 5.40 26.06 -28.07
CA GLU A 852 5.19 25.43 -29.38
C GLU A 852 4.92 23.93 -29.20
N PRO A 853 3.64 23.50 -29.22
CA PRO A 853 3.29 22.10 -29.05
C PRO A 853 3.81 21.20 -30.18
N PHE A 854 4.29 20.01 -29.82
CA PHE A 854 4.65 18.95 -30.77
C PHE A 854 3.41 18.39 -31.48
N ASP A 855 3.57 17.80 -32.67
CA ASP A 855 2.48 17.09 -33.34
C ASP A 855 2.06 15.84 -32.57
N VAL A 856 3.04 15.10 -32.03
CA VAL A 856 2.83 13.86 -31.28
C VAL A 856 3.80 13.80 -30.10
N LEU A 857 3.30 13.47 -28.91
CA LEU A 857 4.12 13.10 -27.76
C LEU A 857 3.83 11.67 -27.34
N ILE A 858 4.89 10.86 -27.30
CA ILE A 858 4.86 9.47 -26.88
C ILE A 858 5.27 9.40 -25.41
N VAL A 859 4.40 8.83 -24.59
CA VAL A 859 4.65 8.53 -23.18
C VAL A 859 5.02 7.04 -23.10
N ASP A 860 6.30 6.75 -22.88
CA ASP A 860 6.76 5.37 -22.62
C ASP A 860 6.68 5.05 -21.13
N GLU A 861 6.42 3.79 -20.81
CA GLU A 861 6.06 3.31 -19.46
C GLU A 861 4.81 4.01 -18.89
N ALA A 862 3.80 4.26 -19.73
CA ALA A 862 2.53 4.91 -19.36
C ALA A 862 1.72 4.16 -18.27
N GLY A 863 2.04 2.89 -18.00
CA GLY A 863 1.49 2.12 -16.87
C GLY A 863 2.02 2.57 -15.50
N GLN A 864 3.16 3.27 -15.47
CA GLN A 864 3.77 3.88 -14.27
C GLN A 864 3.77 5.41 -14.32
N PHE A 865 3.45 6.00 -15.47
CA PHE A 865 3.45 7.45 -15.65
C PHE A 865 2.18 8.04 -15.04
N ALA A 866 2.32 8.97 -14.10
CA ALA A 866 1.18 9.52 -13.38
C ALA A 866 0.15 10.15 -14.31
N LEU A 867 -1.14 9.97 -14.01
CA LEU A 867 -2.19 10.66 -14.77
C LEU A 867 -1.96 12.17 -14.75
N ALA A 868 -1.64 12.74 -13.57
CA ALA A 868 -1.29 14.16 -13.44
C ALA A 868 -0.06 14.57 -14.28
N ASP A 869 0.95 13.69 -14.43
CA ASP A 869 2.08 13.94 -15.32
C ASP A 869 1.66 13.89 -16.79
N ALA A 870 0.77 12.97 -17.18
CA ALA A 870 0.21 12.91 -18.53
C ALA A 870 -0.60 14.16 -18.87
N LEU A 871 -1.40 14.66 -17.92
CA LEU A 871 -2.10 15.94 -18.05
C LEU A 871 -1.12 17.11 -18.19
N ALA A 872 -0.06 17.15 -17.39
CA ALA A 872 0.97 18.20 -17.48
C ALA A 872 1.64 18.22 -18.86
N VAL A 873 2.08 17.07 -19.38
CA VAL A 873 2.74 17.01 -20.70
C VAL A 873 1.78 17.14 -21.87
N SER A 874 0.48 16.91 -21.66
CA SER A 874 -0.54 17.06 -22.71
C SER A 874 -0.59 18.49 -23.29
N MET A 875 -0.27 19.51 -22.48
CA MET A 875 -0.16 20.91 -22.93
C MET A 875 1.01 21.17 -23.87
N CYS A 876 1.94 20.21 -24.02
CA CYS A 876 3.10 20.32 -24.91
C CYS A 876 2.88 19.58 -26.24
N ALA A 877 1.71 18.99 -26.49
CA ALA A 877 1.49 18.20 -27.71
C ALA A 877 0.04 18.25 -28.20
N ARG A 878 -0.13 18.10 -29.52
CA ARG A 878 -1.46 18.00 -30.14
C ARG A 878 -2.07 16.62 -29.96
N ASN A 879 -1.26 15.56 -30.06
CA ASN A 879 -1.71 14.17 -29.87
C ASN A 879 -0.83 13.44 -28.87
N LEU A 880 -1.42 12.52 -28.12
CA LEU A 880 -0.72 11.66 -27.17
C LEU A 880 -0.75 10.20 -27.62
N VAL A 881 0.38 9.51 -27.43
CA VAL A 881 0.46 8.05 -27.56
C VAL A 881 0.98 7.47 -26.25
N LEU A 882 0.12 6.73 -25.55
CA LEU A 882 0.44 6.09 -24.27
C LEU A 882 0.93 4.66 -24.53
N LEU A 883 2.22 4.41 -24.33
CA LEU A 883 2.84 3.08 -24.44
C LEU A 883 3.22 2.58 -23.05
N GLY A 884 2.68 1.45 -22.62
CA GLY A 884 2.99 0.95 -21.29
C GLY A 884 2.20 -0.29 -20.93
N ASP A 885 2.19 -0.64 -19.65
CA ASP A 885 1.44 -1.78 -19.15
C ASP A 885 1.11 -1.59 -17.66
N PRO A 886 -0.17 -1.38 -17.29
CA PRO A 886 -0.54 -1.21 -15.89
C PRO A 886 -0.48 -2.52 -15.09
N GLN A 887 -0.35 -3.67 -15.76
CA GLN A 887 -0.18 -4.98 -15.11
C GLN A 887 1.27 -5.24 -14.68
N GLN A 888 2.21 -4.35 -15.03
CA GLN A 888 3.57 -4.33 -14.46
C GLN A 888 3.60 -3.44 -13.20
N LEU A 889 4.78 -3.09 -12.68
CA LEU A 889 4.88 -2.32 -11.42
C LEU A 889 3.97 -1.10 -11.47
N PRO A 890 3.13 -0.87 -10.43
CA PRO A 890 2.27 0.30 -10.38
C PRO A 890 3.09 1.58 -10.19
N GLN A 891 2.46 2.72 -10.44
CA GLN A 891 3.01 4.01 -10.07
C GLN A 891 3.23 4.07 -8.55
N VAL A 892 4.37 4.63 -8.14
CA VAL A 892 4.62 4.96 -6.74
C VAL A 892 3.92 6.28 -6.43
N VAL A 893 2.95 6.24 -5.52
CA VAL A 893 2.20 7.40 -5.02
C VAL A 893 2.58 7.57 -3.54
N GLN A 894 2.89 8.79 -3.11
CA GLN A 894 3.26 9.06 -1.72
C GLN A 894 2.19 9.89 -0.99
N GLY A 895 1.49 10.77 -1.71
CA GLY A 895 0.42 11.61 -1.17
C GLY A 895 -0.97 11.02 -1.37
N THR A 896 -1.94 11.54 -0.64
CA THR A 896 -3.35 11.24 -0.84
C THR A 896 -3.91 12.15 -1.93
N HIS A 897 -4.58 11.57 -2.92
CA HIS A 897 -5.22 12.33 -3.99
C HIS A 897 -6.69 11.91 -4.12
N PRO A 898 -7.63 12.87 -4.25
CA PRO A 898 -9.04 12.54 -4.40
C PRO A 898 -9.39 12.08 -5.82
N ALA A 899 -10.60 11.54 -5.96
CA ALA A 899 -11.27 11.24 -7.24
C ALA A 899 -10.53 10.25 -8.18
N GLY A 900 -9.51 9.52 -7.71
CA GLY A 900 -8.74 8.58 -8.53
C GLY A 900 -7.53 9.19 -9.25
N ALA A 901 -7.10 10.40 -8.86
CA ALA A 901 -5.94 11.08 -9.46
C ALA A 901 -4.59 10.38 -9.21
N GLU A 902 -4.54 9.44 -8.28
CA GLU A 902 -3.40 8.56 -7.97
C GLU A 902 -3.12 7.50 -9.05
N ALA A 903 -4.04 7.31 -10.00
CA ALA A 903 -3.88 6.34 -11.07
C ALA A 903 -2.76 6.75 -12.05
N SER A 904 -2.13 5.75 -12.67
CA SER A 904 -1.30 5.98 -13.86
C SER A 904 -2.18 6.33 -15.06
N ALA A 905 -1.61 7.00 -16.07
CA ALA A 905 -2.35 7.42 -17.25
C ALA A 905 -3.03 6.24 -17.97
N LEU A 906 -2.30 5.12 -18.14
CA LEU A 906 -2.85 3.93 -18.77
C LEU A 906 -3.75 3.13 -17.81
N GLY A 907 -3.45 3.12 -16.50
CA GLY A 907 -4.30 2.50 -15.49
C GLY A 907 -5.67 3.16 -15.37
N HIS A 908 -5.73 4.50 -15.43
CA HIS A 908 -6.98 5.25 -15.50
C HIS A 908 -7.80 4.84 -16.72
N LEU A 909 -7.18 4.76 -17.90
CA LEU A 909 -7.91 4.44 -19.13
C LEU A 909 -8.46 3.00 -19.12
N ILE A 910 -7.70 2.03 -18.59
CA ILE A 910 -8.08 0.60 -18.57
C ILE A 910 -9.04 0.28 -17.41
N GLY A 911 -8.94 0.99 -16.29
CA GLY A 911 -9.74 0.71 -15.09
C GLY A 911 -9.36 -0.62 -14.44
N GLU A 912 -10.35 -1.41 -14.05
CA GLU A 912 -10.16 -2.68 -13.33
C GLU A 912 -9.86 -3.88 -14.26
N ALA A 913 -9.87 -3.68 -15.58
CA ALA A 913 -9.64 -4.74 -16.54
C ALA A 913 -8.16 -5.15 -16.65
N ASP A 914 -7.91 -6.42 -16.99
CA ASP A 914 -6.56 -6.92 -17.25
C ASP A 914 -5.97 -6.38 -18.58
N VAL A 915 -6.86 -6.21 -19.56
CA VAL A 915 -6.52 -5.88 -20.94
C VAL A 915 -7.37 -4.71 -21.41
N ILE A 916 -6.75 -3.79 -22.15
CA ILE A 916 -7.41 -2.62 -22.73
C ILE A 916 -8.60 -3.00 -23.64
N ASP A 917 -9.66 -2.20 -23.56
CA ASP A 917 -10.80 -2.28 -24.48
C ASP A 917 -10.35 -1.93 -25.92
N PRO A 918 -10.66 -2.75 -26.94
CA PRO A 918 -10.36 -2.45 -28.34
C PRO A 918 -10.91 -1.12 -28.87
N GLU A 919 -11.93 -0.54 -28.23
CA GLU A 919 -12.43 0.81 -28.59
C GLU A 919 -11.52 1.94 -28.09
N LEU A 920 -10.73 1.70 -27.04
CA LEU A 920 -9.84 2.69 -26.41
C LEU A 920 -8.38 2.60 -26.90
N GLY A 921 -7.97 1.45 -27.43
CA GLY A 921 -6.60 1.25 -27.90
C GLY A 921 -6.27 -0.17 -28.33
N TYR A 922 -4.98 -0.49 -28.36
CA TYR A 922 -4.46 -1.78 -28.84
C TYR A 922 -3.75 -2.57 -27.74
N PHE A 923 -3.91 -3.89 -27.75
CA PHE A 923 -3.16 -4.83 -26.92
C PHE A 923 -2.14 -5.58 -27.78
N LEU A 924 -0.85 -5.54 -27.39
CA LEU A 924 0.20 -6.31 -28.05
C LEU A 924 0.20 -7.75 -27.49
N ASP A 925 -0.49 -8.66 -28.16
CA ASP A 925 -0.80 -10.01 -27.67
C ASP A 925 0.33 -11.04 -27.83
N GLN A 926 1.48 -10.69 -28.42
CA GLN A 926 2.59 -11.61 -28.66
C GLN A 926 3.91 -11.18 -28.02
N SER A 927 4.42 -11.98 -27.07
CA SER A 927 5.75 -11.80 -26.46
C SER A 927 6.84 -12.50 -27.27
N ARG A 928 7.90 -11.77 -27.64
CA ARG A 928 9.12 -12.32 -28.27
C ARG A 928 10.20 -12.72 -27.27
N ARG A 929 9.90 -12.64 -25.98
CA ARG A 929 10.81 -12.97 -24.88
C ARG A 929 10.57 -14.38 -24.32
N MET A 930 9.35 -14.67 -23.92
CA MET A 930 9.07 -15.85 -23.11
C MET A 930 8.81 -17.06 -24.01
N HIS A 931 9.44 -18.19 -23.72
CA HIS A 931 9.03 -19.50 -24.22
C HIS A 931 7.55 -19.75 -23.86
N PRO A 932 6.75 -20.46 -24.70
CA PRO A 932 5.33 -20.72 -24.43
C PRO A 932 5.01 -21.20 -23.00
N ALA A 933 5.80 -22.13 -22.48
CA ALA A 933 5.64 -22.69 -21.13
C ALA A 933 5.90 -21.70 -19.98
N VAL A 934 6.62 -20.60 -20.24
CA VAL A 934 6.80 -19.48 -19.29
C VAL A 934 5.71 -18.42 -19.50
N CYS A 935 5.37 -18.14 -20.75
CA CYS A 935 4.41 -17.12 -21.14
C CYS A 935 2.99 -17.44 -20.63
N ASP A 936 2.59 -18.71 -20.67
CA ASP A 936 1.24 -19.16 -20.37
C ASP A 936 0.84 -18.94 -18.88
N PRO A 937 1.65 -19.34 -17.88
CA PRO A 937 1.40 -18.98 -16.47
C PRO A 937 1.34 -17.46 -16.24
N VAL A 938 2.25 -16.69 -16.83
CA VAL A 938 2.25 -15.21 -16.74
C VAL A 938 1.00 -14.62 -17.38
N SER A 939 0.56 -15.17 -18.51
CA SER A 939 -0.63 -14.71 -19.20
C SER A 939 -1.90 -14.97 -18.41
N ARG A 940 -2.04 -16.14 -17.78
CA ARG A 940 -3.17 -16.42 -16.89
C ARG A 940 -3.13 -15.53 -15.66
N LEU A 941 -1.94 -15.38 -15.07
CA LEU A 941 -1.75 -14.56 -13.90
C LEU A 941 -2.19 -13.14 -14.17
N SER A 942 -1.74 -12.49 -15.26
CA SER A 942 -1.78 -11.02 -15.43
C SER A 942 -2.57 -10.47 -16.63
N TYR A 943 -2.94 -11.30 -17.59
CA TYR A 943 -3.49 -10.85 -18.87
C TYR A 943 -4.70 -11.66 -19.34
N ALA A 944 -5.46 -12.24 -18.40
CA ALA A 944 -6.64 -13.06 -18.68
C ALA A 944 -6.41 -14.18 -19.74
N GLY A 945 -5.19 -14.70 -19.86
CA GLY A 945 -4.83 -15.72 -20.86
C GLY A 945 -4.67 -15.21 -22.30
N ARG A 946 -4.66 -13.89 -22.53
CA ARG A 946 -4.60 -13.28 -23.87
C ARG A 946 -3.20 -13.00 -24.40
N LEU A 947 -2.15 -13.18 -23.60
CA LEU A 947 -0.76 -13.01 -24.01
C LEU A 947 -0.18 -14.36 -24.47
N HIS A 948 0.38 -14.37 -25.68
CA HIS A 948 0.94 -15.56 -26.31
C HIS A 948 2.43 -15.40 -26.59
N ALA A 949 3.17 -16.51 -26.64
CA ALA A 949 4.54 -16.49 -27.11
C ALA A 949 4.58 -16.37 -28.63
N HIS A 950 5.40 -15.46 -29.15
CA HIS A 950 5.71 -15.40 -30.57
C HIS A 950 6.47 -16.67 -30.99
N PRO A 951 6.25 -17.24 -32.19
CA PRO A 951 6.88 -18.50 -32.61
C PRO A 951 8.40 -18.53 -32.45
N THR A 952 9.08 -17.40 -32.65
CA THR A 952 10.55 -17.28 -32.49
C THR A 952 11.06 -17.49 -31.06
N ALA A 953 10.18 -17.45 -30.05
CA ALA A 953 10.55 -17.71 -28.66
C ALA A 953 10.37 -19.19 -28.28
N ALA A 954 9.69 -19.99 -29.10
CA ALA A 954 9.49 -21.41 -28.86
C ALA A 954 10.77 -22.25 -29.08
N ASP A 955 11.72 -21.73 -29.85
CA ASP A 955 13.00 -22.41 -30.12
C ASP A 955 14.01 -22.30 -28.96
N ARG A 956 13.61 -21.65 -27.86
CA ARG A 956 14.45 -21.40 -26.69
C ARG A 956 14.44 -22.59 -25.75
N GLY A 957 15.63 -23.03 -25.31
CA GLY A 957 15.70 -24.18 -24.41
C GLY A 957 17.05 -24.35 -23.74
N ILE A 958 17.03 -25.03 -22.59
CA ILE A 958 18.22 -25.40 -21.82
C ILE A 958 18.33 -26.92 -21.84
N ASP A 959 19.51 -27.44 -22.19
CA ASP A 959 19.73 -28.89 -22.33
C ASP A 959 19.50 -29.62 -20.99
N GLY A 960 18.64 -30.63 -21.04
CA GLY A 960 18.22 -31.41 -19.87
C GLY A 960 17.29 -30.69 -18.89
N VAL A 961 16.79 -29.48 -19.18
CA VAL A 961 15.79 -28.78 -18.36
C VAL A 961 14.67 -28.27 -19.26
N PRO A 962 13.45 -28.82 -19.18
CA PRO A 962 12.30 -28.29 -19.91
C PRO A 962 12.08 -26.80 -19.63
N ALA A 963 11.73 -26.02 -20.65
CA ALA A 963 11.34 -24.64 -20.44
C ALA A 963 10.01 -24.58 -19.68
N GLY A 964 9.87 -23.70 -18.70
CA GLY A 964 8.70 -23.66 -17.83
C GLY A 964 8.87 -22.80 -16.58
N LEU A 965 7.81 -22.80 -15.77
CA LEU A 965 7.79 -22.25 -14.42
C LEU A 965 8.00 -23.40 -13.42
N TYR A 966 8.98 -23.23 -12.54
CA TYR A 966 9.31 -24.18 -11.48
C TYR A 966 9.10 -23.55 -10.11
N VAL A 967 8.89 -24.40 -9.10
CA VAL A 967 8.84 -24.02 -7.68
C VAL A 967 9.87 -24.83 -6.89
N SER A 968 10.57 -24.16 -5.98
CA SER A 968 11.49 -24.75 -5.01
C SER A 968 11.04 -24.36 -3.62
N GLU A 969 10.44 -25.31 -2.89
CA GLU A 969 9.91 -25.06 -1.54
C GLU A 969 11.02 -25.28 -0.49
N VAL A 970 11.32 -24.23 0.28
CA VAL A 970 12.37 -24.25 1.32
C VAL A 970 11.74 -24.03 2.69
N ASP A 971 11.75 -25.04 3.57
CA ASP A 971 11.17 -24.88 4.91
C ASP A 971 12.04 -23.99 5.79
N HIS A 972 11.49 -22.85 6.21
CA HIS A 972 12.10 -21.94 7.17
C HIS A 972 11.03 -21.16 7.95
N ARG A 973 11.41 -20.60 9.11
CA ARG A 973 10.50 -19.92 10.05
C ARG A 973 11.09 -18.59 10.51
N GLY A 974 10.23 -17.58 10.70
CA GLY A 974 10.62 -16.29 11.29
C GLY A 974 11.44 -15.34 10.42
N ASN A 975 11.85 -15.76 9.21
CA ASN A 975 12.45 -14.88 8.20
C ASN A 975 11.43 -13.87 7.67
N THR A 976 11.81 -12.59 7.63
CA THR A 976 10.97 -11.48 7.16
C THR A 976 11.53 -10.88 5.88
N THR A 977 12.68 -10.21 5.95
CA THR A 977 13.31 -9.48 4.85
C THR A 977 14.60 -10.14 4.35
N ARG A 978 15.00 -11.26 4.96
CA ARG A 978 16.17 -12.08 4.63
C ARG A 978 15.89 -13.55 4.94
N SER A 979 16.35 -14.45 4.07
CA SER A 979 16.38 -15.90 4.25
C SER A 979 17.71 -16.45 3.74
N VAL A 980 18.53 -16.99 4.66
CA VAL A 980 19.82 -17.61 4.31
C VAL A 980 19.60 -18.97 3.68
N GLU A 981 18.51 -19.63 4.05
CA GLU A 981 18.05 -20.92 3.55
C GLU A 981 17.69 -20.80 2.06
N GLU A 982 16.85 -19.83 1.69
CA GLU A 982 16.55 -19.58 0.28
C GLU A 982 17.78 -19.12 -0.51
N ALA A 983 18.70 -18.38 0.12
CA ALA A 983 19.95 -17.97 -0.53
C ALA A 983 20.89 -19.15 -0.81
N ALA A 984 20.93 -20.15 0.07
CA ALA A 984 21.66 -21.39 -0.15
C ALA A 984 21.01 -22.21 -1.29
N GLU A 985 19.68 -22.29 -1.32
CA GLU A 985 18.95 -22.98 -2.38
C GLU A 985 19.20 -22.34 -3.75
N ILE A 986 19.19 -21.01 -3.83
CA ILE A 986 19.56 -20.29 -5.05
C ILE A 986 20.95 -20.69 -5.56
N VAL A 987 21.93 -20.86 -4.67
CA VAL A 987 23.29 -21.27 -5.06
C VAL A 987 23.29 -22.67 -5.67
N GLU A 988 22.52 -23.61 -5.11
CA GLU A 988 22.42 -24.97 -5.64
C GLU A 988 21.72 -25.00 -7.00
N ILE A 989 20.64 -24.23 -7.17
CA ILE A 989 19.95 -24.07 -8.46
C ILE A 989 20.90 -23.48 -9.52
N VAL A 990 21.64 -22.41 -9.17
CA VAL A 990 22.65 -21.81 -10.08
C VAL A 990 23.69 -22.84 -10.47
N ARG A 991 24.21 -23.63 -9.52
CA ARG A 991 25.21 -24.67 -9.78
C ARG A 991 24.68 -25.76 -10.70
N ALA A 992 23.41 -26.15 -10.56
CA ALA A 992 22.77 -27.17 -11.39
C ALA A 992 22.56 -26.72 -12.84
N LEU A 993 22.38 -25.41 -13.07
CA LEU A 993 22.12 -24.83 -14.39
C LEU A 993 23.39 -24.33 -15.10
N HIS A 994 24.38 -23.85 -14.34
CA HIS A 994 25.60 -23.26 -14.89
C HIS A 994 26.35 -24.27 -15.78
N GLY A 995 26.74 -23.84 -16.98
CA GLY A 995 27.44 -24.67 -17.96
C GLY A 995 26.55 -25.59 -18.81
N ARG A 996 25.24 -25.72 -18.51
CA ARG A 996 24.29 -26.40 -19.42
C ARG A 996 24.16 -25.62 -20.73
N LYS A 997 23.81 -26.29 -21.83
CA LYS A 997 23.72 -25.65 -23.15
C LYS A 997 22.41 -24.86 -23.27
N TRP A 998 22.52 -23.58 -23.55
CA TRP A 998 21.44 -22.69 -23.92
C TRP A 998 21.31 -22.60 -25.44
N THR A 999 20.09 -22.69 -25.95
CA THR A 999 19.75 -22.48 -27.36
C THR A 999 18.83 -21.26 -27.50
N ASP A 1000 19.20 -20.29 -28.33
CA ASP A 1000 18.31 -19.20 -28.76
C ASP A 1000 18.48 -18.99 -30.27
N ARG A 1001 17.39 -19.10 -31.04
CA ARG A 1001 17.39 -18.87 -32.49
C ARG A 1001 18.48 -19.62 -33.27
N GLY A 1002 18.79 -20.84 -32.85
CA GLY A 1002 19.80 -21.70 -33.48
C GLY A 1002 21.24 -21.46 -33.01
N GLU A 1003 21.50 -20.46 -32.19
CA GLU A 1003 22.79 -20.29 -31.52
C GLU A 1003 22.82 -21.14 -30.25
N VAL A 1004 23.88 -21.96 -30.10
CA VAL A 1004 24.07 -22.85 -28.95
C VAL A 1004 25.35 -22.49 -28.23
N ARG A 1005 25.26 -22.21 -26.93
CA ARG A 1005 26.42 -21.91 -26.06
C ARG A 1005 26.16 -22.37 -24.62
N PRO A 1006 27.19 -22.62 -23.80
CA PRO A 1006 26.98 -22.87 -22.37
C PRO A 1006 26.40 -21.64 -21.67
N LEU A 1007 25.56 -21.86 -20.67
CA LEU A 1007 25.11 -20.85 -19.71
C LEU A 1007 26.26 -20.39 -18.84
N ASP A 1008 26.37 -19.08 -18.64
CA ASP A 1008 27.29 -18.45 -17.70
C ASP A 1008 26.56 -17.58 -16.67
N ASP A 1009 27.31 -16.98 -15.77
CA ASP A 1009 26.83 -16.03 -14.75
C ASP A 1009 25.87 -14.95 -15.30
N GLY A 1010 26.16 -14.40 -16.48
CA GLY A 1010 25.38 -13.30 -17.08
C GLY A 1010 23.98 -13.72 -17.53
N ASP A 1011 23.76 -15.02 -17.74
CA ASP A 1011 22.49 -15.61 -18.17
C ASP A 1011 21.52 -15.91 -17.04
N ILE A 1012 21.96 -15.72 -15.79
CA ILE A 1012 21.14 -15.97 -14.62
C ILE A 1012 20.86 -14.64 -13.92
N LEU A 1013 19.58 -14.43 -13.62
CA LEU A 1013 19.11 -13.25 -12.92
C LEU A 1013 18.32 -13.68 -11.69
N VAL A 1014 18.68 -13.14 -10.52
CA VAL A 1014 18.02 -13.43 -9.24
C VAL A 1014 17.27 -12.20 -8.76
N VAL A 1015 15.94 -12.33 -8.66
CA VAL A 1015 15.04 -11.30 -8.18
C VAL A 1015 14.70 -11.56 -6.72
N ALA A 1016 14.87 -10.54 -5.88
CA ALA A 1016 14.44 -10.57 -4.48
C ALA A 1016 13.49 -9.40 -4.17
N PRO A 1017 12.49 -9.56 -3.30
CA PRO A 1017 11.57 -8.49 -2.90
C PRO A 1017 12.28 -7.42 -2.05
N TYR A 1018 13.32 -7.81 -1.31
CA TYR A 1018 14.04 -6.94 -0.38
C TYR A 1018 15.49 -6.74 -0.79
N ASN A 1019 15.99 -5.52 -0.66
CA ASN A 1019 17.41 -5.20 -0.89
C ASN A 1019 18.33 -6.03 0.00
N LEU A 1020 17.91 -6.36 1.23
CA LEU A 1020 18.66 -7.21 2.15
C LEU A 1020 18.88 -8.59 1.57
N GLN A 1021 17.79 -9.25 1.16
CA GLN A 1021 17.87 -10.56 0.54
C GLN A 1021 18.73 -10.53 -0.72
N ALA A 1022 18.58 -9.52 -1.58
CA ALA A 1022 19.44 -9.37 -2.76
C ALA A 1022 20.94 -9.33 -2.39
N ARG A 1023 21.31 -8.63 -1.31
CA ARG A 1023 22.70 -8.59 -0.82
C ARG A 1023 23.16 -9.93 -0.25
N VAL A 1024 22.30 -10.62 0.51
CA VAL A 1024 22.59 -11.94 1.11
C VAL A 1024 22.82 -13.00 0.04
N VAL A 1025 21.95 -13.05 -0.95
CA VAL A 1025 22.06 -13.93 -2.13
C VAL A 1025 23.31 -13.60 -2.93
N GLY A 1026 23.57 -12.31 -3.20
CA GLY A 1026 24.77 -11.88 -3.92
C GLY A 1026 26.07 -12.35 -3.24
N ARG A 1027 26.16 -12.20 -1.91
CA ARG A 1027 27.31 -12.70 -1.13
C ARG A 1027 27.42 -14.22 -1.14
N ALA A 1028 26.30 -14.95 -1.08
CA ALA A 1028 26.29 -16.40 -1.12
C ALA A 1028 26.82 -16.91 -2.48
N LEU A 1029 26.38 -16.29 -3.59
CA LEU A 1029 26.85 -16.59 -4.94
C LEU A 1029 28.33 -16.25 -5.14
N GLU A 1030 28.78 -15.09 -4.67
CA GLU A 1030 30.19 -14.70 -4.73
C GLU A 1030 31.09 -15.72 -4.00
N LYS A 1031 30.70 -16.14 -2.78
CA LYS A 1031 31.42 -17.18 -2.02
C LYS A 1031 31.41 -18.54 -2.72
N ALA A 1032 30.35 -18.85 -3.45
CA ALA A 1032 30.21 -20.08 -4.22
C ALA A 1032 30.93 -20.05 -5.58
N GLY A 1033 31.50 -18.91 -5.98
CA GLY A 1033 32.26 -18.77 -7.23
C GLY A 1033 31.48 -18.21 -8.42
N PHE A 1034 30.31 -17.59 -8.20
CA PHE A 1034 29.44 -17.01 -9.24
C PHE A 1034 29.25 -15.49 -9.10
N PRO A 1035 30.32 -14.68 -9.08
CA PRO A 1035 30.23 -13.23 -8.80
C PRO A 1035 29.55 -12.43 -9.91
N GLY A 1036 29.40 -12.99 -11.12
CA GLY A 1036 28.78 -12.31 -12.26
C GLY A 1036 27.26 -12.42 -12.30
N VAL A 1037 26.64 -13.28 -11.46
CA VAL A 1037 25.19 -13.47 -11.43
C VAL A 1037 24.50 -12.17 -11.00
N ARG A 1038 23.51 -11.74 -11.78
CA ARG A 1038 22.82 -10.47 -11.55
C ARG A 1038 21.79 -10.63 -10.43
N VAL A 1039 22.00 -9.97 -9.30
CA VAL A 1039 21.09 -10.00 -8.14
C VAL A 1039 20.54 -8.60 -7.80
N GLY A 1040 19.24 -8.50 -7.52
CA GLY A 1040 18.58 -7.22 -7.26
C GLY A 1040 17.09 -7.32 -7.02
N THR A 1041 16.47 -6.17 -6.74
CA THR A 1041 15.02 -6.07 -6.60
C THR A 1041 14.31 -5.98 -7.95
N VAL A 1042 13.01 -6.27 -7.94
CA VAL A 1042 12.13 -6.19 -9.13
C VAL A 1042 12.31 -4.85 -9.87
N ASP A 1043 12.36 -3.75 -9.12
CA ASP A 1043 12.50 -2.38 -9.64
C ASP A 1043 13.82 -2.17 -10.41
N ARG A 1044 14.92 -2.84 -10.00
CA ARG A 1044 16.24 -2.73 -10.66
C ARG A 1044 16.29 -3.43 -12.02
N PHE A 1045 15.45 -4.46 -12.21
CA PHE A 1045 15.47 -5.30 -13.40
C PHE A 1045 14.37 -4.98 -14.42
N GLN A 1046 13.67 -3.86 -14.24
CA GLN A 1046 12.72 -3.40 -15.25
C GLN A 1046 13.42 -3.22 -16.60
N GLY A 1047 12.81 -3.78 -17.66
CA GLY A 1047 13.36 -3.79 -19.01
C GLY A 1047 14.44 -4.85 -19.28
N GLN A 1048 15.04 -5.48 -18.27
CA GLN A 1048 16.03 -6.55 -18.44
C GLN A 1048 15.37 -7.91 -18.69
N GLU A 1049 16.16 -8.89 -19.12
CA GLU A 1049 15.77 -10.30 -19.35
C GLU A 1049 17.00 -11.22 -19.22
N ALA A 1050 16.73 -12.52 -19.06
CA ALA A 1050 17.76 -13.56 -18.93
C ALA A 1050 17.20 -14.94 -19.35
N PRO A 1051 18.02 -15.88 -19.86
CA PRO A 1051 17.64 -17.28 -20.05
C PRO A 1051 16.97 -17.91 -18.82
N VAL A 1052 17.56 -17.68 -17.64
CA VAL A 1052 17.10 -18.19 -16.35
C VAL A 1052 16.80 -17.04 -15.39
N VAL A 1053 15.65 -17.10 -14.73
CA VAL A 1053 15.31 -16.18 -13.64
C VAL A 1053 14.90 -16.94 -12.40
N LEU A 1054 15.54 -16.61 -11.27
CA LEU A 1054 15.23 -17.16 -9.95
C LEU A 1054 14.58 -16.06 -9.11
N THR A 1055 13.41 -16.31 -8.54
CA THR A 1055 12.69 -15.35 -7.69
C THR A 1055 12.61 -15.91 -6.28
N THR A 1056 13.33 -15.30 -5.33
CA THR A 1056 13.27 -15.65 -3.89
C THR A 1056 12.16 -14.85 -3.23
N MET A 1057 11.27 -15.50 -2.50
CA MET A 1057 10.17 -14.83 -1.79
C MET A 1057 10.56 -14.37 -0.39
N THR A 1058 11.66 -14.89 0.15
CA THR A 1058 12.35 -14.46 1.38
C THR A 1058 11.59 -14.71 2.68
N SER A 1059 10.33 -14.30 2.76
CA SER A 1059 9.56 -14.33 3.99
C SER A 1059 9.04 -15.74 4.29
N SER A 1060 9.07 -16.13 5.56
CA SER A 1060 8.61 -17.47 5.98
C SER A 1060 7.11 -17.59 5.93
N SER A 1061 6.41 -16.54 6.35
CA SER A 1061 4.96 -16.46 6.45
C SER A 1061 4.51 -15.06 6.09
N ALA A 1062 3.30 -14.97 5.53
CA ALA A 1062 2.64 -13.71 5.25
C ALA A 1062 2.31 -12.88 6.51
N VAL A 1063 2.22 -13.51 7.69
CA VAL A 1063 1.93 -12.83 8.96
C VAL A 1063 3.09 -11.91 9.39
N ASP A 1064 4.33 -12.27 9.02
CA ASP A 1064 5.52 -11.56 9.46
C ASP A 1064 5.97 -10.47 8.45
N LEU A 1065 5.09 -10.07 7.53
CA LEU A 1065 5.44 -9.13 6.45
C LEU A 1065 5.45 -7.67 6.93
N PRO A 1066 6.62 -6.99 6.96
CA PRO A 1066 6.71 -5.61 7.45
C PRO A 1066 6.03 -4.59 6.54
N ARG A 1067 5.79 -4.92 5.26
CA ARG A 1067 5.12 -4.06 4.27
C ARG A 1067 3.76 -4.61 3.83
N GLY A 1068 3.22 -5.56 4.58
CA GLY A 1068 1.95 -6.23 4.27
C GLY A 1068 2.01 -7.21 3.09
N LEU A 1069 0.92 -7.95 2.92
CA LEU A 1069 0.69 -8.93 1.84
C LEU A 1069 0.76 -8.30 0.45
N ASP A 1070 0.20 -7.09 0.32
CA ASP A 1070 0.04 -6.39 -0.95
C ASP A 1070 1.38 -6.01 -1.59
N PHE A 1071 2.44 -5.87 -0.79
CA PHE A 1071 3.79 -5.65 -1.30
C PHE A 1071 4.40 -6.92 -1.88
N LEU A 1072 4.47 -8.01 -1.12
CA LEU A 1072 5.22 -9.21 -1.52
C LEU A 1072 4.46 -10.05 -2.55
N LEU A 1073 3.16 -10.22 -2.35
CA LEU A 1073 2.31 -11.06 -3.22
C LEU A 1073 1.66 -10.28 -4.36
N SER A 1074 2.08 -9.02 -4.57
CA SER A 1074 1.60 -8.18 -5.67
C SER A 1074 1.68 -8.93 -7.00
N ARG A 1075 0.52 -9.11 -7.63
CA ARG A 1075 0.39 -9.65 -9.00
C ARG A 1075 1.32 -8.94 -9.97
N ASN A 1076 1.41 -7.61 -9.87
CA ASN A 1076 2.25 -6.76 -10.71
C ASN A 1076 3.75 -7.07 -10.53
N ARG A 1077 4.21 -7.28 -9.29
CA ARG A 1077 5.62 -7.62 -9.01
C ARG A 1077 5.96 -9.02 -9.45
N LEU A 1078 5.09 -10.00 -9.19
CA LEU A 1078 5.25 -11.38 -9.64
C LEU A 1078 5.27 -11.47 -11.18
N ASN A 1079 4.36 -10.77 -11.85
CA ASN A 1079 4.37 -10.64 -13.31
C ASN A 1079 5.74 -10.11 -13.80
N VAL A 1080 6.21 -9.02 -13.20
CA VAL A 1080 7.48 -8.41 -13.60
C VAL A 1080 8.66 -9.31 -13.30
N ALA A 1081 8.67 -10.08 -12.20
CA ALA A 1081 9.75 -10.99 -11.85
C ALA A 1081 9.81 -12.20 -12.79
N LEU A 1082 8.70 -12.91 -12.95
CA LEU A 1082 8.62 -14.14 -13.75
C LEU A 1082 8.79 -13.87 -15.25
N SER A 1083 8.26 -12.76 -15.75
CA SER A 1083 8.35 -12.39 -17.18
C SER A 1083 9.72 -11.87 -17.62
N ARG A 1084 10.74 -11.90 -16.76
CA ARG A 1084 12.14 -11.67 -17.14
C ARG A 1084 12.79 -12.92 -17.73
N ALA A 1085 12.23 -14.11 -17.45
CA ALA A 1085 12.74 -15.37 -17.96
C ALA A 1085 12.47 -15.50 -19.45
N GLN A 1086 13.46 -15.99 -20.20
CA GLN A 1086 13.28 -16.39 -21.58
C GLN A 1086 12.86 -17.86 -21.67
N ALA A 1087 13.38 -18.76 -20.82
CA ALA A 1087 13.06 -20.19 -20.85
C ALA A 1087 12.74 -20.83 -19.50
N VAL A 1088 13.46 -20.48 -18.43
CA VAL A 1088 13.23 -21.07 -17.10
C VAL A 1088 13.01 -19.97 -16.07
N ALA A 1089 11.86 -20.02 -15.42
CA ALA A 1089 11.55 -19.21 -14.24
C ALA A 1089 11.44 -20.13 -13.03
N VAL A 1090 12.14 -19.85 -11.93
CA VAL A 1090 12.05 -20.62 -10.68
C VAL A 1090 11.58 -19.71 -9.56
N LEU A 1091 10.54 -20.12 -8.85
CA LEU A 1091 10.04 -19.47 -7.65
C LEU A 1091 10.56 -20.22 -6.42
N VAL A 1092 11.44 -19.59 -5.65
CA VAL A 1092 11.97 -20.13 -4.39
C VAL A 1092 11.17 -19.50 -3.24
N CYS A 1093 10.50 -20.31 -2.44
CA CYS A 1093 9.65 -19.80 -1.36
C CYS A 1093 9.48 -20.79 -0.21
N SER A 1094 9.14 -20.29 0.96
CA SER A 1094 8.62 -21.13 2.03
C SER A 1094 7.24 -21.71 1.69
N PRO A 1095 6.97 -23.01 1.94
CA PRO A 1095 5.63 -23.58 1.80
C PRO A 1095 4.60 -22.92 2.74
N ARG A 1096 5.08 -22.25 3.79
CA ARG A 1096 4.31 -21.51 4.79
C ARG A 1096 4.03 -20.06 4.37
N LEU A 1097 4.59 -19.57 3.26
CA LEU A 1097 4.36 -18.20 2.80
C LEU A 1097 2.88 -17.92 2.53
N VAL A 1098 2.14 -18.94 2.08
CA VAL A 1098 0.70 -18.87 1.84
C VAL A 1098 -0.14 -19.05 3.12
N GLU A 1099 0.49 -19.31 4.27
CA GLU A 1099 -0.14 -19.18 5.59
C GLU A 1099 -0.19 -17.69 5.94
N ALA A 1100 -1.35 -17.08 5.70
CA ALA A 1100 -1.57 -15.65 5.82
C ALA A 1100 -2.76 -15.33 6.74
N ASP A 1101 -2.65 -14.24 7.49
CA ASP A 1101 -3.82 -13.63 8.14
C ASP A 1101 -4.56 -12.80 7.09
N ILE A 1102 -5.46 -13.45 6.34
CA ILE A 1102 -6.20 -12.82 5.23
C ILE A 1102 -7.36 -12.00 5.80
N ARG A 1103 -7.24 -10.67 5.74
CA ARG A 1103 -8.23 -9.74 6.31
C ARG A 1103 -9.19 -9.16 5.27
N THR A 1104 -8.73 -9.05 4.02
CA THR A 1104 -9.52 -8.46 2.92
C THR A 1104 -9.66 -9.42 1.74
N VAL A 1105 -10.67 -9.18 0.90
CA VAL A 1105 -10.88 -9.96 -0.33
C VAL A 1105 -9.73 -9.78 -1.32
N ASP A 1106 -9.11 -8.60 -1.35
CA ASP A 1106 -7.97 -8.34 -2.23
C ASP A 1106 -6.74 -9.12 -1.77
N GLN A 1107 -6.46 -9.18 -0.46
CA GLN A 1107 -5.44 -10.07 0.10
C GLN A 1107 -5.72 -11.54 -0.22
N MET A 1108 -6.99 -11.95 -0.14
CA MET A 1108 -7.41 -13.31 -0.51
C MET A 1108 -7.10 -13.61 -1.98
N ARG A 1109 -7.35 -12.65 -2.88
CA ARG A 1109 -7.02 -12.75 -4.30
C ARG A 1109 -5.52 -12.89 -4.53
N LEU A 1110 -4.69 -12.11 -3.82
CA LEU A 1110 -3.23 -12.19 -3.93
C LEU A 1110 -2.68 -13.55 -3.50
N VAL A 1111 -3.11 -14.04 -2.32
CA VAL A 1111 -2.70 -15.36 -1.82
C VAL A 1111 -3.16 -16.47 -2.77
N SER A 1112 -4.41 -16.39 -3.25
CA SER A 1112 -4.95 -17.33 -4.24
C SER A 1112 -4.15 -17.32 -5.56
N GLY A 1113 -3.74 -16.15 -6.03
CA GLY A 1113 -2.87 -16.01 -7.20
C GLY A 1113 -1.52 -16.72 -7.03
N LEU A 1114 -0.86 -16.55 -5.87
CA LEU A 1114 0.38 -17.27 -5.56
C LEU A 1114 0.15 -18.79 -5.48
N VAL A 1115 -0.91 -19.24 -4.81
CA VAL A 1115 -1.26 -20.67 -4.74
C VAL A 1115 -1.49 -21.24 -6.14
N GLY A 1116 -2.15 -20.49 -7.03
CA GLY A 1116 -2.34 -20.87 -8.43
C GLY A 1116 -1.04 -21.00 -9.21
N LEU A 1117 -0.08 -20.10 -9.00
CA LEU A 1117 1.27 -20.21 -9.58
C LEU A 1117 2.01 -21.44 -9.07
N MET A 1118 2.04 -21.66 -7.77
CA MET A 1118 2.72 -22.81 -7.15
C MET A 1118 2.13 -24.13 -7.63
N ALA A 1119 0.79 -24.23 -7.71
CA ALA A 1119 0.11 -25.44 -8.16
C ALA A 1119 0.29 -25.71 -9.66
N GLY A 1120 0.52 -24.66 -10.47
CA GLY A 1120 0.78 -24.77 -11.90
C GLY A 1120 2.27 -24.91 -12.26
N ALA A 1121 3.17 -24.85 -11.29
CA ALA A 1121 4.61 -24.97 -11.47
C ALA A 1121 5.11 -26.39 -11.22
N GLU A 1122 6.20 -26.78 -11.90
CA GLU A 1122 6.87 -28.07 -11.65
C GLU A 1122 7.87 -27.98 -10.49
N PRO A 1123 8.06 -29.02 -9.66
CA PRO A 1123 9.12 -29.02 -8.65
C PRO A 1123 10.51 -28.95 -9.30
N PHE A 1124 11.38 -28.06 -8.82
CA PHE A 1124 12.73 -27.93 -9.39
C PHE A 1124 13.64 -29.14 -9.12
N ASP A 1125 13.44 -29.85 -8.01
CA ASP A 1125 14.22 -31.05 -7.62
C ASP A 1125 14.19 -32.19 -8.67
N GLN A 1126 13.33 -32.09 -9.68
CA GLN A 1126 13.19 -33.06 -10.76
C GLN A 1126 13.86 -32.64 -12.10
N ALA A 1127 14.55 -31.49 -12.15
CA ALA A 1127 15.13 -30.87 -13.35
C ALA A 1127 16.67 -31.02 -13.54
#